data_AF-A0AAW9N441-F1
#
_entry.id   AF-A0AAW9N441-F1
#
_cell.length_a   1.000
_cell.length_b   1.000
_cell.length_c   1.000
_cell.angle_alpha   90.00
_cell.angle_beta   90.00
_cell.angle_gamma   90.00
#
_symmetry.space_group_name_H-M   'P 1'
#
loop_
_entity.id
_entity.type
_entity.pdbx_description
1 polymer ?
#
loop_
_entity_poly.entity_id
_entity_poly.type
_entity_poly.pdbx_seq_one_letter_code
_entity_poly.pdbx_strand_id
1 'polypeptide(L)'
;MKNKLVSYAIMTVNNRYNRDYYSLFIPFVAETIRLKEFKYITPQIIKKEIQEKYDLEIPTAVINQIFNKLDKEKLIERKYYADQKKYLYHPNYELIDTSKYNMSQTTEFEDKYDDLILEYCSYIQLEHKITKDSAEAENDIYSFIEQNEIEFLNEIDKRDPDYQFYVSPKEEIKSFYLVASFINHSKKNNNKIYSFLLDIVKGNMLKDVLFFDGIDALQENFKKTRIYFDTSFMLYALGFSGKERQVPCLELIDMLRKNEAQLYCFNHNVDEMTNILTWTKHNLYKGRDGHDTIKFFIDSGYAPEDIDIMIHSIPQKLLEELNINIDSEEYTDSRISTELYEYFTDEAGLADVLRDSLNYRKDSFEQALNNDVKTVSMILRMRSGYKTLNIEDSKALFVTTNKTFAKTVRDFMKSTEVNYIPPVLYDSMLTNLVWLKDPGLAPDFPQKRLIANCYAAITPTERFWKKYLDESEKLFNKEKIITKEDLIILRYASLAEKIIMDETKGDAELIDSETVEGVLLKIEELKKKELDEQAKKHKDEILNLKMENERKDKLINNIKKEESERKENKAEKIANLIITIEILVLATIIGVISFYALDKVNVSNNVHWIFSLISGPFLAVLGFLGNHFKIFDLNPYLELQKKKIKVFLYKS
;
A
#
# COMPACT_ATOMS: atom_id res chain seq x y z
N MET A 1 -12.53 9.03 -27.51
CA MET A 1 -11.92 8.67 -26.21
C MET A 1 -12.57 7.43 -25.62
N LYS A 2 -13.89 7.39 -25.42
CA LYS A 2 -14.64 6.18 -25.00
C LYS A 2 -14.20 4.88 -25.69
N ASN A 3 -14.25 4.80 -27.01
CA ASN A 3 -13.90 3.57 -27.75
C ASN A 3 -12.48 3.07 -27.45
N LYS A 4 -11.53 3.98 -27.23
CA LYS A 4 -10.13 3.67 -26.95
C LYS A 4 -9.95 3.05 -25.57
N LEU A 5 -10.52 3.69 -24.53
CA LEU A 5 -10.44 3.20 -23.15
C LEU A 5 -11.21 1.88 -22.96
N VAL A 6 -12.37 1.72 -23.61
CA VAL A 6 -13.10 0.45 -23.66
C VAL A 6 -12.26 -0.65 -24.31
N SER A 7 -11.57 -0.33 -25.40
CA SER A 7 -10.68 -1.28 -26.07
C SER A 7 -9.54 -1.74 -25.17
N TYR A 8 -8.96 -0.85 -24.35
CA TYR A 8 -7.97 -1.24 -23.34
C TYR A 8 -8.55 -2.24 -22.32
N ALA A 9 -9.73 -1.97 -21.75
CA ALA A 9 -10.34 -2.91 -20.81
C ALA A 9 -10.58 -4.30 -21.43
N ILE A 10 -11.04 -4.34 -22.69
CA ILE A 10 -11.23 -5.56 -23.46
C ILE A 10 -9.90 -6.33 -23.63
N MET A 11 -8.81 -5.63 -23.96
CA MET A 11 -7.48 -6.24 -24.11
C MET A 11 -7.02 -6.97 -22.84
N THR A 12 -7.26 -6.36 -21.66
CA THR A 12 -6.91 -6.98 -20.38
C THR A 12 -7.65 -8.28 -20.12
N VAL A 13 -8.93 -8.34 -20.47
CA VAL A 13 -9.72 -9.58 -20.31
C VAL A 13 -9.25 -10.65 -21.29
N ASN A 14 -8.89 -10.27 -22.51
CA ASN A 14 -8.32 -11.18 -23.51
C ASN A 14 -6.93 -11.72 -23.12
N ASN A 15 -6.19 -11.00 -22.27
CA ASN A 15 -4.87 -11.42 -21.77
C ASN A 15 -4.90 -12.60 -20.79
N ARG A 16 -6.08 -13.02 -20.29
CA ARG A 16 -6.14 -13.96 -19.16
C ARG A 16 -5.62 -15.38 -19.47
N TYR A 17 -5.29 -15.74 -20.71
CA TYR A 17 -5.00 -17.14 -21.08
C TYR A 17 -3.89 -17.43 -22.10
N ASN A 18 -3.04 -16.50 -22.55
CA ASN A 18 -2.00 -16.86 -23.55
C ASN A 18 -0.68 -16.09 -23.41
N ARG A 19 0.45 -16.81 -23.58
CA ARG A 19 1.83 -16.26 -23.71
C ARG A 19 2.10 -15.58 -25.06
N ASP A 20 1.07 -15.48 -25.91
CA ASP A 20 1.19 -15.04 -27.28
C ASP A 20 0.53 -13.66 -27.44
N TYR A 21 1.34 -12.61 -27.52
CA TYR A 21 0.86 -11.23 -27.58
C TYR A 21 -0.05 -10.94 -28.77
N TYR A 22 0.13 -11.65 -29.89
CA TYR A 22 -0.80 -11.54 -31.02
C TYR A 22 -2.23 -11.96 -30.63
N SER A 23 -2.38 -12.92 -29.72
CA SER A 23 -3.69 -13.41 -29.24
C SER A 23 -4.51 -12.32 -28.55
N LEU A 24 -3.90 -11.26 -28.01
CA LEU A 24 -4.61 -10.10 -27.45
C LEU A 24 -5.46 -9.37 -28.49
N PHE A 25 -4.98 -9.37 -29.75
CA PHE A 25 -5.55 -8.60 -30.85
C PHE A 25 -6.38 -9.45 -31.80
N ILE A 26 -6.29 -10.78 -31.74
CA ILE A 26 -7.11 -11.69 -32.54
C ILE A 26 -8.62 -11.41 -32.36
N PRO A 27 -9.16 -11.21 -31.13
CA PRO A 27 -10.57 -10.88 -30.94
C PRO A 27 -11.01 -9.61 -31.70
N PHE A 28 -10.21 -8.54 -31.71
CA PHE A 28 -10.54 -7.31 -32.44
C PHE A 28 -10.58 -7.52 -33.96
N VAL A 29 -9.68 -8.34 -34.50
CA VAL A 29 -9.68 -8.69 -35.92
C VAL A 29 -10.88 -9.56 -36.27
N ALA A 30 -11.13 -10.62 -35.50
CA ALA A 30 -12.24 -11.55 -35.74
C ALA A 30 -13.61 -10.84 -35.62
N GLU A 31 -13.78 -9.99 -34.61
CA GLU A 31 -15.01 -9.23 -34.39
C GLU A 31 -15.25 -8.19 -35.50
N THR A 32 -14.21 -7.51 -35.96
CA THR A 32 -14.30 -6.59 -37.12
C THR A 32 -14.79 -7.33 -38.35
N ILE A 33 -14.23 -8.52 -38.63
CA ILE A 33 -14.62 -9.33 -39.78
C ILE A 33 -16.09 -9.74 -39.66
N ARG A 34 -16.50 -10.18 -38.47
CA ARG A 34 -17.87 -10.61 -38.18
C ARG A 34 -18.92 -9.54 -38.47
N LEU A 35 -18.69 -8.32 -37.99
CA LEU A 35 -19.73 -7.27 -38.00
C LEU A 35 -19.97 -6.60 -39.35
N LYS A 36 -19.01 -6.66 -40.27
CA LYS A 36 -19.06 -5.93 -41.55
C LYS A 36 -19.27 -6.81 -42.78
N GLU A 37 -19.37 -8.14 -42.62
CA GLU A 37 -19.65 -9.11 -43.69
C GLU A 37 -18.91 -8.83 -45.02
N PHE A 38 -17.58 -8.69 -44.95
CA PHE A 38 -16.72 -8.53 -46.12
C PHE A 38 -16.79 -9.69 -47.13
N LYS A 39 -16.79 -9.34 -48.42
CA LYS A 39 -16.57 -10.31 -49.52
C LYS A 39 -15.16 -10.90 -49.48
N TYR A 40 -14.16 -10.05 -49.22
CA TYR A 40 -12.75 -10.40 -49.03
C TYR A 40 -12.10 -9.38 -48.10
N ILE A 41 -10.99 -9.75 -47.48
CA ILE A 41 -10.25 -8.88 -46.56
C ILE A 41 -8.77 -8.76 -46.96
N THR A 42 -8.18 -7.62 -46.63
CA THR A 42 -6.73 -7.39 -46.67
C THR A 42 -6.27 -6.83 -45.32
N PRO A 43 -4.98 -6.96 -44.98
CA PRO A 43 -4.43 -6.36 -43.78
C PRO A 43 -4.70 -4.85 -43.68
N GLN A 44 -4.66 -4.13 -44.80
CA GLN A 44 -4.93 -2.69 -44.85
C GLN A 44 -6.40 -2.35 -44.59
N ILE A 45 -7.34 -3.15 -45.12
CA ILE A 45 -8.77 -2.97 -44.87
C ILE A 45 -9.04 -3.17 -43.37
N ILE A 46 -8.58 -4.29 -42.81
CA ILE A 46 -8.79 -4.58 -41.39
C ILE A 46 -8.11 -3.55 -40.49
N LYS A 47 -6.90 -3.09 -40.84
CA LYS A 47 -6.21 -2.02 -40.10
C LYS A 47 -7.09 -0.77 -39.99
N LYS A 48 -7.61 -0.30 -41.12
CA LYS A 48 -8.44 0.92 -41.18
C LYS A 48 -9.72 0.74 -40.36
N GLU A 49 -10.35 -0.41 -40.49
CA GLU A 49 -11.60 -0.74 -39.82
C GLU A 49 -11.46 -0.84 -38.30
N ILE A 50 -10.35 -1.42 -37.83
CA ILE A 50 -10.02 -1.44 -36.40
C ILE A 50 -9.75 -0.03 -35.89
N GLN A 51 -9.01 0.79 -36.63
CA GLN A 51 -8.76 2.17 -36.24
C GLN A 51 -10.06 2.97 -36.08
N GLU A 52 -10.96 2.89 -37.07
CA GLU A 52 -12.23 3.63 -37.04
C GLU A 52 -13.14 3.19 -35.89
N LYS A 53 -13.18 1.90 -35.59
CA LYS A 53 -14.10 1.36 -34.58
C LYS A 53 -13.53 1.43 -33.16
N TYR A 54 -12.30 0.98 -32.98
CA TYR A 54 -11.69 0.74 -31.67
C TYR A 54 -10.65 1.80 -31.29
N ASP A 55 -10.28 2.70 -32.22
CA ASP A 55 -9.23 3.71 -32.02
C ASP A 55 -7.87 3.08 -31.64
N LEU A 56 -7.60 1.90 -32.21
CA LEU A 56 -6.38 1.12 -31.99
C LEU A 56 -5.50 1.07 -33.26
N GLU A 57 -4.30 1.61 -33.16
CA GLU A 57 -3.31 1.57 -34.23
C GLU A 57 -2.52 0.25 -34.21
N ILE A 58 -2.91 -0.70 -35.05
CA ILE A 58 -2.20 -1.98 -35.17
C ILE A 58 -1.25 -1.94 -36.39
N PRO A 59 0.06 -2.22 -36.22
CA PRO A 59 1.00 -2.32 -37.34
C PRO A 59 0.59 -3.41 -38.34
N THR A 60 0.78 -3.14 -39.64
CA THR A 60 0.39 -4.08 -40.71
C THR A 60 1.12 -5.43 -40.57
N ALA A 61 2.35 -5.44 -40.07
CA ALA A 61 3.12 -6.65 -39.80
C ALA A 61 2.43 -7.56 -38.76
N VAL A 62 1.87 -6.97 -37.71
CA VAL A 62 1.12 -7.68 -36.67
C VAL A 62 -0.16 -8.28 -37.25
N ILE A 63 -0.90 -7.50 -38.06
CA ILE A 63 -2.12 -8.01 -38.72
C ILE A 63 -1.81 -9.18 -39.65
N ASN A 64 -0.67 -9.15 -40.35
CA ASN A 64 -0.22 -10.28 -41.17
C ASN A 64 0.03 -11.54 -40.32
N GLN A 65 0.64 -11.41 -39.15
CA GLN A 65 0.83 -12.54 -38.23
C GLN A 65 -0.49 -13.07 -37.67
N ILE A 66 -1.43 -12.19 -37.36
CA ILE A 66 -2.79 -12.56 -36.96
C ILE A 66 -3.50 -13.31 -38.09
N PHE A 67 -3.40 -12.84 -39.34
CA PHE A 67 -3.99 -13.51 -40.50
C PHE A 67 -3.41 -14.92 -40.67
N ASN A 68 -2.10 -15.11 -40.50
CA ASN A 68 -1.50 -16.44 -40.54
C ASN A 68 -2.08 -17.39 -39.48
N LYS A 69 -2.46 -16.88 -38.29
CA LYS A 69 -3.10 -17.67 -37.24
C LYS A 69 -4.56 -17.98 -37.56
N LEU A 70 -5.32 -16.98 -38.01
CA LEU A 70 -6.71 -17.15 -38.43
C LEU A 70 -6.83 -18.13 -39.61
N ASP A 71 -5.89 -18.11 -40.55
CA ASP A 71 -5.81 -19.04 -41.70
C ASP A 71 -5.51 -20.48 -41.23
N LYS A 72 -4.58 -20.65 -40.27
CA LYS A 72 -4.33 -21.96 -39.61
C LYS A 72 -5.55 -22.50 -38.87
N GLU A 73 -6.33 -21.63 -38.22
CA GLU A 73 -7.60 -21.98 -37.57
C GLU A 73 -8.77 -22.10 -38.56
N LYS A 74 -8.53 -21.88 -39.87
CA LYS A 74 -9.53 -21.91 -40.97
C LYS A 74 -10.66 -20.89 -40.84
N LEU A 75 -10.47 -19.86 -40.02
CA LEU A 75 -11.40 -18.74 -39.87
C LEU A 75 -11.36 -17.81 -41.09
N ILE A 76 -10.23 -17.78 -41.78
CA ILE A 76 -10.07 -17.14 -43.08
C ILE A 76 -9.36 -18.14 -44.02
N GLU A 77 -9.50 -17.94 -45.33
CA GLU A 77 -8.81 -18.78 -46.33
C GLU A 77 -8.38 -17.97 -47.54
N ARG A 78 -7.28 -18.33 -48.20
CA ARG A 78 -6.86 -17.68 -49.45
C ARG A 78 -7.69 -18.18 -50.64
N LYS A 79 -8.45 -17.27 -51.27
CA LYS A 79 -9.22 -17.51 -52.50
C LYS A 79 -8.81 -16.56 -53.62
N TYR A 80 -8.86 -17.02 -54.86
CA TYR A 80 -8.60 -16.17 -56.03
C TYR A 80 -9.85 -15.36 -56.39
N TYR A 81 -9.70 -14.05 -56.51
CA TYR A 81 -10.79 -13.13 -56.86
C TYR A 81 -10.57 -12.58 -58.26
N ALA A 82 -11.44 -12.98 -59.21
CA ALA A 82 -11.29 -12.64 -60.62
C ALA A 82 -11.42 -11.13 -60.91
N ASP A 83 -12.25 -10.42 -60.13
CA ASP A 83 -12.43 -8.96 -60.18
C ASP A 83 -11.18 -8.20 -59.72
N GLN A 84 -10.38 -8.80 -58.83
CA GLN A 84 -9.16 -8.20 -58.28
C GLN A 84 -7.87 -8.75 -58.91
N LYS A 85 -7.96 -9.81 -59.71
CA LYS A 85 -6.84 -10.53 -60.36
C LYS A 85 -5.73 -10.96 -59.39
N LYS A 86 -6.08 -11.31 -58.15
CA LYS A 86 -5.12 -11.74 -57.10
C LYS A 86 -5.77 -12.66 -56.07
N TYR A 87 -4.93 -13.38 -55.31
CA TYR A 87 -5.37 -14.13 -54.13
C TYR A 87 -5.58 -13.19 -52.95
N LEU A 88 -6.73 -13.30 -52.30
CA LEU A 88 -7.11 -12.52 -51.11
C LEU A 88 -7.70 -13.45 -50.06
N TYR A 89 -7.76 -12.97 -48.82
CA TYR A 89 -8.37 -13.74 -47.74
C TYR A 89 -9.89 -13.60 -47.80
N HIS A 90 -10.58 -14.73 -47.74
CA HIS A 90 -12.03 -14.84 -47.62
C HIS A 90 -12.38 -15.25 -46.19
N PRO A 91 -13.26 -14.51 -45.49
CA PRO A 91 -13.77 -14.92 -44.19
C PRO A 91 -14.66 -16.17 -44.26
N ASN A 92 -14.56 -17.05 -43.27
CA ASN A 92 -15.51 -18.13 -43.05
C ASN A 92 -16.46 -17.76 -41.90
N TYR A 93 -17.62 -17.15 -42.24
CA TYR A 93 -18.56 -16.60 -41.26
C TYR A 93 -19.12 -17.64 -40.29
N GLU A 94 -19.41 -18.86 -40.76
CA GLU A 94 -19.92 -19.94 -39.88
C GLU A 94 -18.95 -20.25 -38.73
N LEU A 95 -17.65 -20.30 -39.03
CA LEU A 95 -16.62 -20.56 -38.03
C LEU A 95 -16.29 -19.31 -37.21
N ILE A 96 -16.33 -18.12 -37.81
CA ILE A 96 -16.08 -16.86 -37.10
C ILE A 96 -17.17 -16.60 -36.04
N ASP A 97 -18.45 -16.79 -36.39
CA ASP A 97 -19.59 -16.56 -35.49
C ASP A 97 -19.60 -17.50 -34.29
N THR A 98 -19.13 -18.73 -34.49
CA THR A 98 -19.03 -19.77 -33.46
C THR A 98 -17.67 -19.80 -32.77
N SER A 99 -16.74 -18.93 -33.16
CA SER A 99 -15.39 -18.91 -32.61
C SER A 99 -15.37 -18.42 -31.16
N LYS A 100 -14.33 -18.83 -30.43
CA LYS A 100 -14.02 -18.33 -29.08
C LYS A 100 -13.66 -16.83 -29.03
N TYR A 101 -13.54 -16.17 -30.18
CA TYR A 101 -13.10 -14.78 -30.32
C TYR A 101 -14.26 -13.77 -30.34
N ASN A 102 -15.50 -14.24 -30.16
CA ASN A 102 -16.68 -13.40 -30.08
C ASN A 102 -16.56 -12.41 -28.91
N MET A 103 -16.63 -11.10 -29.23
CA MET A 103 -16.61 -10.05 -28.22
C MET A 103 -18.03 -9.61 -27.81
N SER A 104 -18.92 -10.56 -27.49
CA SER A 104 -20.28 -10.29 -27.02
C SER A 104 -20.35 -9.49 -25.71
N GLN A 105 -19.21 -9.30 -25.04
CA GLN A 105 -19.05 -8.48 -23.84
C GLN A 105 -18.78 -7.00 -24.15
N THR A 106 -18.64 -6.59 -25.42
CA THR A 106 -18.32 -5.19 -25.78
C THR A 106 -19.35 -4.21 -25.19
N THR A 107 -20.65 -4.53 -25.27
CA THR A 107 -21.71 -3.72 -24.66
C THR A 107 -21.61 -3.67 -23.13
N GLU A 108 -21.22 -4.77 -22.48
CA GLU A 108 -21.00 -4.80 -21.02
C GLU A 108 -19.84 -3.87 -20.60
N PHE A 109 -18.79 -3.78 -21.41
CA PHE A 109 -17.69 -2.85 -21.15
C PHE A 109 -18.06 -1.40 -21.44
N GLU A 110 -18.90 -1.14 -22.43
CA GLU A 110 -19.47 0.19 -22.70
C GLU A 110 -20.36 0.66 -21.54
N ASP A 111 -21.22 -0.22 -21.00
CA ASP A 111 -22.06 0.08 -19.85
C ASP A 111 -21.22 0.37 -18.60
N LYS A 112 -20.19 -0.46 -18.32
CA LYS A 112 -19.24 -0.22 -17.22
C LYS A 112 -18.47 1.09 -17.37
N TYR A 113 -18.20 1.50 -18.61
CA TYR A 113 -17.56 2.78 -18.89
C TYR A 113 -18.50 3.94 -18.58
N ASP A 114 -19.76 3.85 -18.97
CA ASP A 114 -20.74 4.89 -18.66
C ASP A 114 -20.97 5.01 -17.14
N ASP A 115 -21.01 3.88 -16.42
CA ASP A 115 -21.06 3.85 -14.95
C ASP A 115 -19.82 4.53 -14.32
N LEU A 116 -18.62 4.29 -14.87
CA LEU A 116 -17.38 4.94 -14.41
C LEU A 116 -17.47 6.47 -14.55
N ILE A 117 -17.92 6.98 -15.70
CA ILE A 117 -18.05 8.42 -15.93
C ILE A 117 -19.09 9.04 -14.99
N LEU A 118 -20.24 8.38 -14.82
CA LEU A 118 -21.29 8.84 -13.91
C LEU A 118 -20.84 8.88 -12.45
N GLU A 119 -20.11 7.86 -11.99
CA GLU A 119 -19.59 7.82 -10.62
C GLU A 119 -18.52 8.89 -10.40
N TYR A 120 -17.63 9.11 -11.37
CA TYR A 120 -16.64 10.19 -11.32
C TYR A 120 -17.30 11.57 -11.20
N CYS A 121 -18.25 11.88 -12.08
CA CYS A 121 -19.00 13.14 -12.05
C CYS A 121 -19.75 13.35 -10.72
N SER A 122 -20.37 12.28 -10.21
CA SER A 122 -21.09 12.34 -8.93
C SER A 122 -20.14 12.59 -7.76
N TYR A 123 -18.99 11.92 -7.75
CA TYR A 123 -17.97 12.08 -6.73
C TYR A 123 -17.40 13.50 -6.69
N ILE A 124 -16.98 14.06 -7.83
CA ILE A 124 -16.40 15.41 -7.88
C ILE A 124 -17.40 16.49 -7.48
N GLN A 125 -18.68 16.30 -7.79
CA GLN A 125 -19.73 17.23 -7.39
C GLN A 125 -19.96 17.19 -5.87
N LEU A 126 -19.97 16.00 -5.28
CA LEU A 126 -20.21 15.83 -3.84
C LEU A 126 -19.03 16.31 -3.00
N GLU A 127 -17.81 15.85 -3.32
CA GLU A 127 -16.60 16.09 -2.52
C GLU A 127 -15.90 17.40 -2.85
N HIS A 128 -15.82 17.76 -4.14
CA HIS A 128 -15.01 18.91 -4.60
C HIS A 128 -15.87 20.11 -5.03
N LYS A 129 -17.20 19.99 -5.04
CA LYS A 129 -18.15 21.03 -5.48
C LYS A 129 -17.91 21.52 -6.90
N ILE A 130 -17.41 20.64 -7.77
CA ILE A 130 -17.13 20.91 -9.17
C ILE A 130 -18.12 20.10 -10.01
N THR A 131 -18.77 20.76 -10.97
CA THR A 131 -19.62 20.09 -11.97
C THR A 131 -18.81 19.94 -13.25
N LYS A 132 -18.83 18.74 -13.83
CA LYS A 132 -18.29 18.47 -15.17
C LYS A 132 -19.34 17.76 -16.02
N ASP A 133 -19.28 17.99 -17.32
CA ASP A 133 -20.04 17.17 -18.27
C ASP A 133 -19.32 15.84 -18.58
N SER A 134 -20.00 14.97 -19.32
CA SER A 134 -19.46 13.65 -19.68
C SER A 134 -18.19 13.76 -20.52
N ALA A 135 -18.08 14.72 -21.44
CA ALA A 135 -16.93 14.83 -22.33
C ALA A 135 -15.69 15.35 -21.59
N GLU A 136 -15.87 16.31 -20.67
CA GLU A 136 -14.83 16.79 -19.76
C GLU A 136 -14.33 15.66 -18.85
N ALA A 137 -15.26 14.87 -18.29
CA ALA A 137 -14.95 13.73 -17.45
C ALA A 137 -14.18 12.63 -18.18
N GLU A 138 -14.59 12.32 -19.42
CA GLU A 138 -13.85 11.39 -20.29
C GLU A 138 -12.43 11.89 -20.56
N ASN A 139 -12.28 13.19 -20.85
CA ASN A 139 -10.97 13.79 -21.14
C ASN A 139 -10.05 13.77 -19.92
N ASP A 140 -10.57 14.04 -18.73
CA ASP A 140 -9.81 13.96 -17.47
C ASP A 140 -9.20 12.56 -17.26
N ILE A 141 -10.05 11.52 -17.35
CA ILE A 141 -9.63 10.13 -17.12
C ILE A 141 -8.68 9.70 -18.22
N TYR A 142 -8.99 10.02 -19.48
CA TYR A 142 -8.13 9.71 -20.62
C TYR A 142 -6.75 10.35 -20.47
N SER A 143 -6.68 11.65 -20.19
CA SER A 143 -5.42 12.38 -20.05
C SER A 143 -4.60 11.86 -18.87
N PHE A 144 -5.25 11.54 -17.75
CA PHE A 144 -4.59 10.94 -16.60
C PHE A 144 -4.00 9.56 -16.95
N ILE A 145 -4.73 8.71 -17.67
CA ILE A 145 -4.27 7.37 -18.05
C ILE A 145 -3.16 7.43 -19.10
N GLU A 146 -3.28 8.28 -20.13
CA GLU A 146 -2.28 8.42 -21.20
C GLU A 146 -1.02 9.15 -20.76
N GLN A 147 -1.09 10.23 -19.97
CA GLN A 147 0.12 10.93 -19.49
C GLN A 147 1.03 10.04 -18.66
N ASN A 148 0.46 8.97 -18.08
CA ASN A 148 1.20 7.96 -17.38
C ASN A 148 1.95 6.98 -18.29
N GLU A 149 1.84 7.06 -19.62
CA GLU A 149 2.53 6.24 -20.64
C GLU A 149 3.27 7.04 -21.74
N ILE A 150 3.03 8.35 -21.88
CA ILE A 150 3.46 9.21 -23.01
C ILE A 150 4.98 9.20 -23.32
N GLU A 151 5.84 8.70 -22.42
CA GLU A 151 7.29 8.64 -22.64
C GLU A 151 7.78 7.41 -23.40
N PHE A 152 6.98 6.34 -23.49
CA PHE A 152 7.51 5.05 -23.89
C PHE A 152 7.72 4.89 -25.40
N LEU A 153 6.74 5.26 -26.23
CA LEU A 153 6.80 5.04 -27.69
C LEU A 153 7.13 6.28 -28.53
N ASN A 154 6.78 7.48 -28.03
CA ASN A 154 7.08 8.73 -28.74
C ASN A 154 8.60 9.01 -28.83
N GLU A 155 9.41 8.40 -27.94
CA GLU A 155 10.88 8.47 -28.01
C GLU A 155 11.51 7.43 -28.95
N ILE A 156 10.80 6.34 -29.24
CA ILE A 156 11.28 5.20 -30.04
C ILE A 156 10.83 5.32 -31.51
N ASP A 157 9.62 5.81 -31.80
CA ASP A 157 9.06 5.83 -33.15
C ASP A 157 8.49 7.22 -33.55
N LYS A 158 9.34 8.07 -34.12
CA LYS A 158 9.07 9.25 -35.02
C LYS A 158 9.00 10.67 -34.39
N ARG A 159 9.88 11.58 -34.84
CA ARG A 159 9.77 12.56 -35.98
C ARG A 159 8.90 13.82 -35.69
N ASP A 160 9.02 14.43 -34.52
CA ASP A 160 8.56 15.81 -34.34
C ASP A 160 9.66 16.68 -33.67
N PRO A 161 10.29 17.62 -34.39
CA PRO A 161 11.22 18.59 -33.82
C PRO A 161 10.56 19.60 -32.87
N ASP A 162 9.23 19.75 -32.91
CA ASP A 162 8.48 20.76 -32.16
C ASP A 162 7.85 20.22 -30.87
N TYR A 163 8.19 18.99 -30.43
CA TYR A 163 7.72 18.47 -29.15
C TYR A 163 8.42 19.18 -27.98
N GLN A 164 7.91 20.36 -27.64
CA GLN A 164 8.22 21.06 -26.41
C GLN A 164 7.71 20.22 -25.24
N PHE A 165 8.54 20.09 -24.20
CA PHE A 165 8.14 19.50 -22.93
C PHE A 165 6.80 20.11 -22.49
N TYR A 166 5.75 19.29 -22.47
CA TYR A 166 4.49 19.64 -21.84
C TYR A 166 4.77 19.81 -20.35
N VAL A 167 5.02 21.04 -19.92
CA VAL A 167 4.63 21.47 -18.58
C VAL A 167 3.12 21.35 -18.59
N SER A 168 2.56 20.39 -17.85
CA SER A 168 1.11 20.20 -17.80
C SER A 168 0.44 21.56 -17.58
N PRO A 169 -0.42 22.02 -18.53
CA PRO A 169 -1.23 23.20 -18.35
C PRO A 169 -1.92 23.18 -16.98
N LYS A 170 -2.20 24.37 -16.42
CA LYS A 170 -2.84 24.50 -15.10
C LYS A 170 -4.12 23.66 -14.97
N GLU A 171 -4.87 23.53 -16.06
CA GLU A 171 -6.09 22.72 -16.12
C GLU A 171 -5.81 21.20 -16.01
N GLU A 172 -4.68 20.70 -16.55
CA GLU A 172 -4.28 19.31 -16.40
C GLU A 172 -3.92 18.96 -14.95
N ILE A 173 -3.20 19.83 -14.24
CA ILE A 173 -2.81 19.59 -12.84
C ILE A 173 -4.04 19.40 -11.95
N LYS A 174 -5.03 20.29 -12.10
CA LYS A 174 -6.29 20.20 -11.34
C LYS A 174 -7.08 18.95 -11.71
N SER A 175 -7.24 18.65 -13.00
CA SER A 175 -7.93 17.43 -13.44
C SER A 175 -7.24 16.17 -12.92
N PHE A 176 -5.91 16.16 -12.86
CA PHE A 176 -5.15 15.02 -12.36
C PHE A 176 -5.35 14.80 -10.87
N TYR A 177 -5.37 15.89 -10.10
CA TYR A 177 -5.76 15.83 -8.69
C TYR A 177 -7.14 15.20 -8.51
N LEU A 178 -8.13 15.64 -9.28
CA LEU A 178 -9.51 15.16 -9.19
C LEU A 178 -9.61 13.67 -9.53
N VAL A 179 -8.99 13.22 -10.62
CA VAL A 179 -8.98 11.81 -11.03
C VAL A 179 -8.26 10.95 -10.00
N ALA A 180 -7.10 11.38 -9.49
CA ALA A 180 -6.36 10.65 -8.47
C ALA A 180 -7.11 10.55 -7.14
N SER A 181 -7.79 11.64 -6.74
CA SER A 181 -8.66 11.68 -5.56
C SER A 181 -9.83 10.70 -5.70
N PHE A 182 -10.45 10.66 -6.88
CA PHE A 182 -11.51 9.70 -7.22
C PHE A 182 -11.01 8.25 -7.18
N ILE A 183 -9.88 7.93 -7.83
CA ILE A 183 -9.31 6.58 -7.84
C ILE A 183 -9.03 6.11 -6.40
N ASN A 184 -8.49 6.99 -5.55
CA ASN A 184 -8.26 6.69 -4.14
C ASN A 184 -9.56 6.44 -3.36
N HIS A 185 -10.63 7.19 -3.66
CA HIS A 185 -11.96 6.95 -3.10
C HIS A 185 -12.53 5.59 -3.54
N SER A 186 -12.54 5.30 -4.84
CA SER A 186 -13.05 4.05 -5.40
C SER A 186 -12.27 2.83 -4.87
N LYS A 187 -10.95 2.96 -4.67
CA LYS A 187 -10.10 1.94 -4.06
C LYS A 187 -10.50 1.65 -2.61
N LYS A 188 -10.70 2.68 -1.78
CA LYS A 188 -11.08 2.51 -0.37
C LYS A 188 -12.44 1.84 -0.19
N ASN A 189 -13.37 2.14 -1.10
CA ASN A 189 -14.71 1.55 -1.09
C ASN A 189 -14.79 0.19 -1.79
N ASN A 190 -13.67 -0.27 -2.38
CA ASN A 190 -13.54 -1.54 -3.11
C ASN A 190 -14.68 -1.77 -4.13
N ASN A 191 -15.03 -0.72 -4.88
CA ASN A 191 -16.12 -0.78 -5.85
C ASN A 191 -15.66 -1.44 -7.17
N LYS A 192 -16.61 -2.04 -7.91
CA LYS A 192 -16.42 -2.60 -9.25
C LYS A 192 -15.76 -1.61 -10.21
N ILE A 193 -16.01 -0.31 -10.03
CA ILE A 193 -15.39 0.77 -10.81
C ILE A 193 -13.86 0.77 -10.69
N TYR A 194 -13.32 0.53 -9.50
CA TYR A 194 -11.86 0.46 -9.33
C TYR A 194 -11.26 -0.71 -10.11
N SER A 195 -11.93 -1.87 -10.11
CA SER A 195 -11.48 -3.02 -10.90
C SER A 195 -11.51 -2.75 -12.40
N PHE A 196 -12.53 -2.03 -12.88
CA PHE A 196 -12.64 -1.65 -14.28
C PHE A 196 -11.58 -0.63 -14.69
N LEU A 197 -11.30 0.38 -13.86
CA LEU A 197 -10.16 1.30 -14.06
C LEU A 197 -8.83 0.56 -14.16
N LEU A 198 -8.61 -0.45 -13.31
CA LEU A 198 -7.41 -1.29 -13.40
C LEU A 198 -7.35 -2.08 -14.71
N ASP A 199 -8.47 -2.56 -15.22
CA ASP A 199 -8.51 -3.24 -16.52
C ASP A 199 -8.16 -2.28 -17.67
N ILE A 200 -8.60 -1.01 -17.62
CA ILE A 200 -8.21 0.01 -18.59
C ILE A 200 -6.70 0.28 -18.51
N VAL A 201 -6.14 0.50 -17.32
CA VAL A 201 -4.70 0.78 -17.14
C VAL A 201 -3.84 -0.38 -17.62
N LYS A 202 -4.23 -1.63 -17.31
CA LYS A 202 -3.54 -2.82 -17.80
C LYS A 202 -3.56 -2.91 -19.32
N GLY A 203 -4.69 -2.59 -19.94
CA GLY A 203 -4.86 -2.68 -21.38
C GLY A 203 -4.07 -1.61 -22.12
N ASN A 204 -4.05 -0.40 -21.54
CA ASN A 204 -3.23 0.71 -22.00
C ASN A 204 -1.76 0.28 -22.03
N MET A 205 -1.25 -0.34 -20.95
CA MET A 205 0.14 -0.81 -20.91
C MET A 205 0.41 -1.91 -21.94
N LEU A 206 -0.51 -2.86 -22.12
CA LEU A 206 -0.37 -3.97 -23.07
C LEU A 206 -0.43 -3.55 -24.54
N LYS A 207 -1.03 -2.39 -24.87
CA LYS A 207 -1.10 -1.89 -26.25
C LYS A 207 0.28 -1.69 -26.86
N ASP A 208 1.24 -1.32 -26.03
CA ASP A 208 2.58 -0.93 -26.47
C ASP A 208 3.43 -2.14 -26.91
N VAL A 209 3.04 -3.36 -26.54
CA VAL A 209 3.73 -4.59 -26.97
C VAL A 209 3.80 -4.71 -28.50
N LEU A 210 2.81 -4.15 -29.21
CA LEU A 210 2.73 -4.22 -30.67
C LEU A 210 3.85 -3.49 -31.41
N PHE A 211 4.48 -2.53 -30.75
CA PHE A 211 5.50 -1.66 -31.34
C PHE A 211 6.92 -2.14 -31.06
N PHE A 212 7.09 -3.25 -30.34
CA PHE A 212 8.38 -3.90 -30.18
C PHE A 212 8.71 -4.75 -31.40
N ASP A 213 9.78 -4.38 -32.08
CA ASP A 213 10.40 -5.22 -33.10
C ASP A 213 10.93 -6.50 -32.43
N GLY A 214 10.40 -7.65 -32.84
CA GLY A 214 10.81 -8.96 -32.33
C GLY A 214 10.04 -9.41 -31.09
N ILE A 215 8.73 -9.61 -31.20
CA ILE A 215 7.90 -10.29 -30.18
C ILE A 215 8.49 -11.68 -29.81
N ASP A 216 9.22 -12.33 -30.72
CA ASP A 216 9.94 -13.58 -30.46
C ASP A 216 11.23 -13.39 -29.60
N ALA A 217 11.83 -12.20 -29.57
CA ALA A 217 13.00 -11.86 -28.73
C ALA A 217 12.63 -11.65 -27.24
N LEU A 218 11.34 -11.48 -26.94
CA LEU A 218 10.81 -11.35 -25.58
C LEU A 218 10.92 -12.65 -24.74
N GLN A 219 11.51 -13.73 -25.28
CA GLN A 219 11.78 -14.97 -24.50
C GLN A 219 13.21 -15.07 -23.95
N GLU A 220 14.15 -14.21 -24.37
CA GLU A 220 15.51 -14.25 -23.83
C GLU A 220 15.54 -13.74 -22.39
N ASN A 221 16.61 -13.96 -21.61
CA ASN A 221 16.72 -13.44 -20.25
C ASN A 221 17.91 -12.47 -20.15
N PHE A 222 17.99 -11.65 -19.10
CA PHE A 222 19.02 -10.61 -18.95
C PHE A 222 20.38 -11.16 -18.49
N LYS A 223 20.62 -12.48 -18.59
CA LYS A 223 21.83 -13.15 -18.10
C LYS A 223 23.14 -12.58 -18.67
N LYS A 224 23.10 -12.03 -19.88
CA LYS A 224 24.27 -11.41 -20.55
C LYS A 224 24.39 -9.91 -20.32
N THR A 225 23.48 -9.30 -19.56
CA THR A 225 23.44 -7.85 -19.36
C THR A 225 23.62 -7.48 -17.90
N ARG A 226 24.58 -6.58 -17.66
CA ARG A 226 24.78 -5.93 -16.38
C ARG A 226 23.96 -4.65 -16.32
N ILE A 227 23.24 -4.46 -15.22
CA ILE A 227 22.38 -3.31 -15.01
C ILE A 227 22.95 -2.52 -13.84
N TYR A 228 23.37 -1.30 -14.12
CA TYR A 228 23.92 -0.36 -13.15
C TYR A 228 22.84 0.64 -12.72
N PHE A 229 22.75 0.92 -11.43
CA PHE A 229 21.74 1.84 -10.89
C PHE A 229 22.34 3.16 -10.43
N ASP A 230 21.60 4.23 -10.68
CA ASP A 230 21.86 5.59 -10.23
C ASP A 230 21.66 5.75 -8.70
N THR A 231 22.31 6.77 -8.15
CA THR A 231 22.29 7.17 -6.73
C THR A 231 20.87 7.37 -6.22
N SER A 232 20.05 8.14 -6.94
CA SER A 232 18.67 8.44 -6.52
C SER A 232 17.80 7.18 -6.50
N PHE A 233 17.95 6.31 -7.52
CA PHE A 233 17.25 5.02 -7.57
C PHE A 233 17.58 4.15 -6.34
N MET A 234 18.87 4.07 -5.98
CA MET A 234 19.32 3.28 -4.84
C MET A 234 18.85 3.86 -3.50
N LEU A 235 18.82 5.19 -3.33
CA LEU A 235 18.25 5.83 -2.13
C LEU A 235 16.78 5.47 -1.96
N TYR A 236 16.02 5.47 -3.06
CA TYR A 236 14.61 5.09 -3.06
C TYR A 236 14.45 3.60 -2.74
N ALA A 237 15.22 2.72 -3.39
CA ALA A 237 15.18 1.27 -3.16
C ALA A 237 15.50 0.87 -1.71
N LEU A 238 16.42 1.57 -1.05
CA LEU A 238 16.73 1.38 0.38
C LEU A 238 15.66 1.95 1.33
N GLY A 239 14.70 2.72 0.80
CA GLY A 239 13.60 3.30 1.57
C GLY A 239 13.93 4.62 2.27
N PHE A 240 15.04 5.27 1.93
CA PHE A 240 15.45 6.53 2.56
C PHE A 240 14.62 7.75 2.12
N SER A 241 13.71 7.58 1.15
CA SER A 241 12.74 8.60 0.72
C SER A 241 11.29 8.13 0.88
N GLY A 242 11.04 7.21 1.83
CA GLY A 242 9.72 6.68 2.14
C GLY A 242 9.27 5.50 1.26
N LYS A 243 8.23 4.80 1.73
CA LYS A 243 7.74 3.55 1.11
C LYS A 243 7.19 3.74 -0.30
N GLU A 244 6.57 4.89 -0.57
CA GLU A 244 5.95 5.16 -1.87
C GLU A 244 6.98 5.20 -3.01
N ARG A 245 8.19 5.71 -2.75
CA ARG A 245 9.30 5.69 -3.70
C ARG A 245 10.05 4.36 -3.72
N GLN A 246 10.04 3.64 -2.61
CA GLN A 246 10.72 2.35 -2.50
C GLN A 246 10.05 1.25 -3.34
N VAL A 247 8.71 1.19 -3.30
CA VAL A 247 7.94 0.10 -3.91
C VAL A 247 8.25 -0.07 -5.41
N PRO A 248 8.22 0.98 -6.26
CA PRO A 248 8.56 0.84 -7.68
C PRO A 248 9.99 0.35 -7.93
N CYS A 249 10.97 0.81 -7.14
CA CYS A 249 12.37 0.40 -7.29
C CYS A 249 12.56 -1.08 -6.94
N LEU A 250 11.94 -1.55 -5.86
CA LEU A 250 11.99 -2.97 -5.46
C LEU A 250 11.33 -3.86 -6.52
N GLU A 251 10.26 -3.41 -7.15
CA GLU A 251 9.60 -4.14 -8.23
C GLU A 251 10.49 -4.32 -9.46
N LEU A 252 11.16 -3.26 -9.89
CA LEU A 252 12.11 -3.35 -10.98
C LEU A 252 13.24 -4.32 -10.62
N ILE A 253 13.82 -4.20 -9.43
CA ILE A 253 14.88 -5.10 -8.95
C ILE A 253 14.41 -6.56 -8.97
N ASP A 254 13.22 -6.83 -8.43
CA ASP A 254 12.66 -8.18 -8.38
C ASP A 254 12.40 -8.75 -9.77
N MET A 255 11.84 -7.96 -10.68
CA MET A 255 11.60 -8.38 -12.07
C MET A 255 12.91 -8.66 -12.81
N LEU A 256 13.92 -7.81 -12.64
CA LEU A 256 15.24 -8.00 -13.25
C LEU A 256 15.94 -9.25 -12.70
N ARG A 257 15.88 -9.49 -11.39
CA ARG A 257 16.44 -10.69 -10.75
C ARG A 257 15.76 -11.97 -11.22
N LYS A 258 14.42 -11.97 -11.32
CA LYS A 258 13.66 -13.10 -11.86
C LYS A 258 14.02 -13.39 -13.32
N ASN A 259 14.45 -12.37 -14.07
CA ASN A 259 14.98 -12.51 -15.43
C ASN A 259 16.51 -12.71 -15.50
N GLU A 260 17.17 -13.14 -14.42
CA GLU A 260 18.60 -13.45 -14.35
C GLU A 260 19.55 -12.27 -14.65
N ALA A 261 19.08 -11.02 -14.52
CA ALA A 261 19.95 -9.86 -14.69
C ALA A 261 21.02 -9.79 -13.59
N GLN A 262 22.21 -9.29 -13.95
CA GLN A 262 23.27 -9.01 -12.99
C GLN A 262 23.18 -7.54 -12.55
N LEU A 263 22.96 -7.29 -11.27
CA LEU A 263 22.72 -5.96 -10.73
C LEU A 263 23.97 -5.36 -10.09
N TYR A 264 24.29 -4.13 -10.44
CA TYR A 264 25.50 -3.42 -10.02
C TYR A 264 25.22 -1.94 -9.70
N CYS A 265 26.17 -1.31 -9.03
CA CYS A 265 26.32 0.14 -8.97
C CYS A 265 27.81 0.50 -8.94
N PHE A 266 28.15 1.75 -9.27
CA PHE A 266 29.54 2.20 -9.19
C PHE A 266 29.87 2.76 -7.80
N ASN A 267 31.16 2.74 -7.41
CA ASN A 267 31.60 3.30 -6.12
C ASN A 267 31.19 4.77 -5.96
N HIS A 268 31.35 5.57 -7.02
CA HIS A 268 31.01 6.99 -6.95
C HIS A 268 29.51 7.24 -6.71
N ASN A 269 28.62 6.31 -7.09
CA ASN A 269 27.21 6.41 -6.72
C ASN A 269 27.01 6.17 -5.21
N VAL A 270 27.74 5.24 -4.62
CA VAL A 270 27.72 4.98 -3.16
C VAL A 270 28.27 6.19 -2.38
N ASP A 271 29.34 6.80 -2.87
CA ASP A 271 29.89 8.04 -2.30
C ASP A 271 28.87 9.18 -2.37
N GLU A 272 28.15 9.30 -3.48
CA GLU A 272 27.10 10.30 -3.63
C GLU A 272 25.92 10.07 -2.66
N MET A 273 25.48 8.83 -2.47
CA MET A 273 24.47 8.48 -1.46
C MET A 273 24.93 8.92 -0.06
N THR A 274 26.19 8.64 0.26
CA THR A 274 26.81 9.03 1.53
C THR A 274 26.82 10.55 1.71
N ASN A 275 27.17 11.29 0.66
CA ASN A 275 27.17 12.75 0.67
C ASN A 275 25.75 13.33 0.85
N ILE A 276 24.74 12.76 0.17
CA ILE A 276 23.34 13.18 0.30
C ILE A 276 22.84 12.97 1.73
N LEU A 277 23.05 11.80 2.32
CA LEU A 277 22.63 11.52 3.70
C LEU A 277 23.40 12.36 4.73
N THR A 278 24.70 12.58 4.51
CA THR A 278 25.52 13.46 5.37
C THR A 278 24.99 14.90 5.34
N TRP A 279 24.63 15.40 4.15
CA TRP A 279 24.01 16.70 4.00
C TRP A 279 22.65 16.77 4.71
N THR A 280 21.82 15.73 4.54
CA THR A 280 20.50 15.60 5.20
C THR A 280 20.64 15.63 6.72
N LYS A 281 21.61 14.92 7.28
CA LYS A 281 21.94 14.94 8.71
C LYS A 281 22.22 16.37 9.22
N HIS A 282 23.07 17.12 8.53
CA HIS A 282 23.41 18.48 8.94
C HIS A 282 22.26 19.50 8.76
N ASN A 283 21.27 19.16 7.94
CA ASN A 283 20.19 20.07 7.55
C ASN A 283 18.78 19.60 7.98
N LEU A 284 18.67 18.56 8.81
CA LEU A 284 17.41 17.90 9.17
C LEU A 284 16.31 18.87 9.65
N TYR A 285 16.65 20.02 10.24
CA TYR A 285 15.66 21.01 10.72
C TYR A 285 15.76 22.39 10.05
N LYS A 286 16.55 22.52 8.98
CA LYS A 286 16.89 23.81 8.36
C LYS A 286 16.92 23.80 6.83
N GLY A 287 17.11 22.63 6.21
CA GLY A 287 17.28 22.49 4.76
C GLY A 287 15.97 22.46 3.99
N ARG A 288 16.04 22.88 2.72
CA ARG A 288 15.03 22.56 1.70
C ARG A 288 15.27 21.14 1.22
N ASP A 289 14.25 20.29 1.24
CA ASP A 289 14.40 18.87 0.95
C ASP A 289 14.39 18.59 -0.56
N GLY A 290 15.55 18.34 -1.14
CA GLY A 290 15.67 18.08 -2.59
C GLY A 290 15.31 16.65 -3.00
N HIS A 291 15.31 15.68 -2.08
CA HIS A 291 15.12 14.25 -2.36
C HIS A 291 14.07 13.60 -1.45
N ASP A 292 13.22 14.40 -0.80
CA ASP A 292 12.25 14.00 0.25
C ASP A 292 12.86 13.18 1.40
N THR A 293 14.17 13.27 1.58
CA THR A 293 14.94 12.50 2.56
C THR A 293 14.82 13.14 3.94
N ILE A 294 14.88 14.48 4.02
CA ILE A 294 14.68 15.21 5.29
C ILE A 294 13.30 14.91 5.84
N LYS A 295 12.26 15.03 5.00
CA LYS A 295 10.87 14.77 5.34
C LYS A 295 10.69 13.34 5.85
N PHE A 296 11.23 12.35 5.14
CA PHE A 296 11.19 10.96 5.57
C PHE A 296 11.78 10.76 6.98
N PHE A 297 12.96 11.33 7.24
CA PHE A 297 13.60 11.18 8.55
C PHE A 297 12.83 11.87 9.67
N ILE A 298 12.28 13.06 9.42
CA ILE A 298 11.43 13.77 10.39
C ILE A 298 10.14 12.98 10.67
N ASP A 299 9.40 12.59 9.64
CA ASP A 299 8.13 11.87 9.78
C ASP A 299 8.32 10.52 10.48
N SER A 300 9.47 9.87 10.28
CA SER A 300 9.82 8.60 10.93
C SER A 300 10.42 8.76 12.34
N GLY A 301 10.65 10.00 12.79
CA GLY A 301 11.21 10.29 14.11
C GLY A 301 12.69 9.97 14.28
N TYR A 302 13.46 9.89 13.19
CA TYR A 302 14.90 9.61 13.23
C TYR A 302 15.70 10.83 13.67
N ALA A 303 16.70 10.58 14.52
CA ALA A 303 17.69 11.56 14.95
C ALA A 303 18.89 11.60 13.98
N PRO A 304 19.69 12.68 13.97
CA PRO A 304 20.93 12.75 13.19
C PRO A 304 21.90 11.57 13.40
N GLU A 305 21.93 11.00 14.60
CA GLU A 305 22.75 9.81 14.95
C GLU A 305 22.24 8.54 14.26
N ASP A 306 20.93 8.41 14.03
CA ASP A 306 20.35 7.28 13.30
C ASP A 306 20.78 7.32 11.83
N ILE A 307 20.89 8.51 11.24
CA ILE A 307 21.34 8.71 9.86
C ILE A 307 22.81 8.25 9.70
N ASP A 308 23.67 8.49 10.70
CA ASP A 308 25.05 7.98 10.67
C ASP A 308 25.10 6.46 10.59
N ILE A 309 24.27 5.77 11.38
CA ILE A 309 24.19 4.30 11.35
C ILE A 309 23.76 3.83 9.96
N MET A 310 22.78 4.52 9.35
CA MET A 310 22.31 4.19 8.01
C MET A 310 23.40 4.38 6.94
N ILE A 311 24.17 5.47 7.00
CA ILE A 311 25.29 5.73 6.10
C ILE A 311 26.30 4.56 6.13
N HIS A 312 26.73 4.12 7.32
CA HIS A 312 27.69 3.03 7.45
C HIS A 312 27.13 1.69 6.97
N SER A 313 25.80 1.53 6.94
CA SER A 313 25.14 0.30 6.49
C SER A 313 24.94 0.23 4.97
N ILE A 314 25.10 1.31 4.21
CA ILE A 314 24.77 1.36 2.77
C ILE A 314 25.38 0.18 1.99
N PRO A 315 26.70 -0.09 2.07
CA PRO A 315 27.29 -1.15 1.26
C PRO A 315 26.73 -2.54 1.58
N GLN A 316 26.50 -2.81 2.86
CA GLN A 316 25.92 -4.06 3.33
C GLN A 316 24.46 -4.19 2.84
N LYS A 317 23.66 -3.13 2.96
CA LYS A 317 22.25 -3.15 2.52
C LYS A 317 22.09 -3.33 1.01
N LEU A 318 22.92 -2.66 0.20
CA LEU A 318 22.91 -2.84 -1.24
C LEU A 318 23.14 -4.31 -1.63
N LEU A 319 24.11 -4.97 -0.99
CA LEU A 319 24.44 -6.36 -1.27
C LEU A 319 23.40 -7.34 -0.69
N GLU A 320 23.07 -7.22 0.60
CA GLU A 320 22.26 -8.21 1.32
C GLU A 320 20.75 -8.03 1.10
N GLU A 321 20.26 -6.79 1.06
CA GLU A 321 18.83 -6.50 0.91
C GLU A 321 18.43 -6.42 -0.58
N LEU A 322 19.24 -5.78 -1.42
CA LEU A 322 18.91 -5.52 -2.82
C LEU A 322 19.61 -6.43 -3.84
N ASN A 323 20.64 -7.19 -3.42
CA ASN A 323 21.49 -8.00 -4.30
C ASN A 323 22.13 -7.17 -5.44
N ILE A 324 22.52 -5.94 -5.12
CA ILE A 324 23.25 -5.02 -5.98
C ILE A 324 24.73 -5.06 -5.58
N ASN A 325 25.59 -5.46 -6.52
CA ASN A 325 27.03 -5.53 -6.27
C ASN A 325 27.69 -4.16 -6.51
N ILE A 326 28.58 -3.76 -5.61
CA ILE A 326 29.37 -2.55 -5.80
C ILE A 326 30.56 -2.90 -6.70
N ASP A 327 30.62 -2.29 -7.88
CA ASP A 327 31.71 -2.48 -8.82
C ASP A 327 32.89 -1.59 -8.41
N SER A 328 33.79 -2.20 -7.63
CA SER A 328 34.91 -1.49 -7.01
C SER A 328 36.12 -1.26 -7.92
N GLU A 329 36.12 -1.85 -9.12
CA GLU A 329 37.23 -1.79 -10.09
C GLU A 329 37.11 -0.60 -11.06
N GLU A 330 36.72 0.57 -10.55
CA GLU A 330 36.73 1.80 -11.34
C GLU A 330 38.16 2.07 -11.85
N TYR A 331 38.38 1.94 -13.18
CA TYR A 331 39.63 2.16 -13.90
C TYR A 331 40.80 1.17 -13.70
N THR A 332 40.67 0.14 -12.85
CA THR A 332 41.73 -0.89 -12.68
C THR A 332 41.37 -2.23 -13.29
N ASP A 333 40.20 -2.34 -13.88
CA ASP A 333 39.72 -3.56 -14.48
C ASP A 333 40.66 -4.02 -15.61
N SER A 334 41.42 -5.07 -15.35
CA SER A 334 42.19 -5.82 -16.36
C SER A 334 41.32 -6.38 -17.52
N ARG A 335 39.98 -6.32 -17.41
CA ARG A 335 39.01 -6.57 -18.49
C ARG A 335 38.81 -5.35 -19.39
N ILE A 336 39.16 -4.14 -18.95
CA ILE A 336 39.32 -2.93 -19.78
C ILE A 336 40.76 -2.99 -20.34
N SER A 337 40.96 -3.81 -21.37
CA SER A 337 42.22 -3.80 -22.12
C SER A 337 42.55 -2.39 -22.60
N THR A 338 43.82 -2.11 -22.88
CA THR A 338 44.25 -0.84 -23.48
C THR A 338 43.55 -0.55 -24.82
N GLU A 339 42.97 -1.58 -25.45
CA GLU A 339 42.13 -1.52 -26.66
C GLU A 339 40.71 -0.98 -26.38
N LEU A 340 40.19 -1.05 -25.14
CA LEU A 340 38.86 -0.57 -24.77
C LEU A 340 38.76 0.96 -24.55
N TYR A 341 39.90 1.64 -24.42
CA TYR A 341 39.95 3.11 -24.36
C TYR A 341 39.51 3.78 -25.68
N GLU A 342 39.40 3.02 -26.78
CA GLU A 342 39.02 3.54 -28.09
C GLU A 342 37.50 3.67 -28.33
N TYR A 343 36.64 3.07 -27.49
CA TYR A 343 35.20 2.96 -27.79
C TYR A 343 34.34 4.17 -27.39
N PHE A 344 34.83 5.05 -26.51
CA PHE A 344 34.18 6.34 -26.25
C PHE A 344 35.22 7.40 -25.95
N THR A 345 35.39 8.33 -26.90
CA THR A 345 36.44 9.36 -26.88
C THR A 345 35.91 10.79 -26.72
N ASP A 346 34.60 11.02 -26.87
CA ASP A 346 34.01 12.37 -26.77
C ASP A 346 33.36 12.65 -25.41
N GLU A 347 34.14 12.45 -24.34
CA GLU A 347 33.72 12.80 -22.98
C GLU A 347 33.48 14.32 -22.83
N ALA A 348 34.23 15.14 -23.59
CA ALA A 348 34.10 16.60 -23.59
C ALA A 348 32.77 17.06 -24.21
N GLY A 349 32.40 16.54 -25.38
CA GLY A 349 31.12 16.85 -26.01
C GLY A 349 29.94 16.39 -25.16
N LEU A 350 30.04 15.21 -24.53
CA LEU A 350 29.03 14.76 -23.57
C LEU A 350 28.92 15.71 -22.37
N ALA A 351 30.05 16.13 -21.80
CA ALA A 351 30.07 17.07 -20.69
C ALA A 351 29.39 18.40 -21.06
N ASP A 352 29.62 18.91 -22.26
CA ASP A 352 29.01 20.15 -22.75
C ASP A 352 27.48 20.04 -22.87
N VAL A 353 26.99 18.97 -23.51
CA VAL A 353 25.53 18.77 -23.66
C VAL A 353 24.85 18.55 -22.30
N LEU A 354 25.48 17.78 -21.39
CA LEU A 354 24.97 17.58 -20.04
C LEU A 354 24.96 18.89 -19.23
N ARG A 355 26.00 19.72 -19.38
CA ARG A 355 26.11 21.02 -18.72
C ARG A 355 24.97 21.96 -19.10
N ASP A 356 24.59 21.97 -20.38
CA ASP A 356 23.55 22.85 -20.91
C ASP A 356 22.13 22.34 -20.62
N SER A 357 21.96 21.02 -20.52
CA SER A 357 20.64 20.38 -20.40
C SER A 357 20.21 20.12 -18.95
N LEU A 358 21.15 20.02 -18.00
CA LEU A 358 20.87 19.59 -16.63
C LEU A 358 21.11 20.71 -15.61
N ASN A 359 20.15 20.85 -14.69
CA ASN A 359 20.23 21.78 -13.57
C ASN A 359 20.91 21.11 -12.36
N TYR A 360 22.23 20.95 -12.40
CA TYR A 360 22.96 20.49 -11.22
C TYR A 360 22.95 21.54 -10.09
N ARG A 361 23.06 21.09 -8.85
CA ARG A 361 23.19 22.00 -7.70
C ARG A 361 24.49 22.78 -7.79
N LYS A 362 24.45 24.09 -7.53
CA LYS A 362 25.60 24.99 -7.69
C LYS A 362 26.82 24.60 -6.85
N ASP A 363 26.58 24.01 -5.68
CA ASP A 363 27.62 23.61 -4.71
C ASP A 363 28.31 22.29 -5.07
N SER A 364 27.71 21.47 -5.92
CA SER A 364 28.19 20.13 -6.33
C SER A 364 28.26 19.95 -7.84
N PHE A 365 28.12 21.04 -8.61
CA PHE A 365 27.96 21.05 -10.06
C PHE A 365 29.02 20.23 -10.80
N GLU A 366 30.29 20.57 -10.60
CA GLU A 366 31.41 19.93 -11.31
C GLU A 366 31.57 18.46 -10.92
N GLN A 367 31.32 18.12 -9.66
CA GLN A 367 31.42 16.73 -9.20
C GLN A 367 30.30 15.87 -9.80
N ALA A 368 29.06 16.36 -9.76
CA ALA A 368 27.90 15.65 -10.33
C ALA A 368 28.06 15.48 -11.85
N LEU A 369 28.44 16.54 -12.58
CA LEU A 369 28.70 16.47 -14.01
C LEU A 369 29.79 15.45 -14.36
N ASN A 370 30.91 15.46 -13.63
CA ASN A 370 32.00 14.51 -13.89
C ASN A 370 31.58 13.07 -13.59
N ASN A 371 30.78 12.84 -12.55
CA ASN A 371 30.24 11.51 -12.23
C ASN A 371 29.29 11.00 -13.33
N ASP A 372 28.40 11.86 -13.84
CA ASP A 372 27.47 11.50 -14.92
C ASP A 372 28.21 11.17 -16.22
N VAL A 373 29.20 12.00 -16.61
CA VAL A 373 30.07 11.75 -17.77
C VAL A 373 30.83 10.43 -17.58
N LYS A 374 31.41 10.21 -16.40
CA LYS A 374 32.13 8.98 -16.06
C LYS A 374 31.24 7.75 -16.15
N THR A 375 30.03 7.81 -15.60
CA THR A 375 29.03 6.74 -15.67
C THR A 375 28.74 6.34 -17.11
N VAL A 376 28.36 7.30 -17.97
CA VAL A 376 28.03 7.03 -19.37
C VAL A 376 29.23 6.43 -20.11
N SER A 377 30.41 6.99 -19.88
CA SER A 377 31.66 6.54 -20.50
C SER A 377 32.00 5.11 -20.10
N MET A 378 31.81 4.73 -18.84
CA MET A 378 32.04 3.38 -18.35
C MET A 378 31.08 2.37 -19.01
N ILE A 379 29.80 2.70 -19.09
CA ILE A 379 28.81 1.83 -19.76
C ILE A 379 29.16 1.65 -21.23
N LEU A 380 29.47 2.73 -21.95
CA LEU A 380 29.83 2.64 -23.37
C LEU A 380 31.10 1.80 -23.60
N ARG A 381 32.10 1.93 -22.73
CA ARG A 381 33.29 1.08 -22.75
C ARG A 381 32.95 -0.40 -22.50
N MET A 382 32.12 -0.71 -21.50
CA MET A 382 31.65 -2.09 -21.24
C MET A 382 30.86 -2.69 -22.41
N ARG A 383 30.18 -1.84 -23.19
CA ARG A 383 29.51 -2.28 -24.42
C ARG A 383 30.50 -2.56 -25.55
N SER A 384 31.67 -1.92 -25.55
CA SER A 384 32.74 -2.12 -26.55
C SER A 384 32.24 -1.88 -27.98
N GLY A 385 31.46 -0.81 -28.17
CA GLY A 385 30.82 -0.48 -29.44
C GLY A 385 29.73 -1.47 -29.89
N TYR A 386 29.31 -2.41 -29.02
CA TYR A 386 28.24 -3.36 -29.34
C TYR A 386 26.88 -2.67 -29.41
N LYS A 387 26.24 -2.85 -30.56
CA LYS A 387 24.96 -2.24 -30.92
C LYS A 387 23.91 -3.32 -31.05
N THR A 388 22.80 -3.15 -30.36
CA THR A 388 21.72 -4.12 -30.30
C THR A 388 20.37 -3.44 -30.37
N LEU A 389 19.40 -4.14 -30.95
CA LEU A 389 17.97 -3.81 -30.91
C LEU A 389 17.27 -4.50 -29.73
N ASN A 390 17.85 -5.60 -29.23
CA ASN A 390 17.36 -6.35 -28.07
C ASN A 390 18.00 -5.79 -26.80
N ILE A 391 17.19 -5.48 -25.81
CA ILE A 391 17.65 -4.89 -24.55
C ILE A 391 18.47 -5.87 -23.72
N GLU A 392 18.17 -7.17 -23.81
CA GLU A 392 18.78 -8.29 -23.09
C GLU A 392 20.23 -8.56 -23.49
N ASP A 393 20.59 -8.19 -24.71
CA ASP A 393 21.94 -8.34 -25.27
C ASP A 393 22.76 -7.04 -25.19
N SER A 394 22.31 -6.04 -24.43
CA SER A 394 22.98 -4.74 -24.35
C SER A 394 24.37 -4.78 -23.71
N LYS A 395 24.77 -5.90 -23.08
CA LYS A 395 25.97 -6.09 -22.24
C LYS A 395 25.98 -5.25 -20.96
N ALA A 396 25.75 -3.95 -21.07
CA ALA A 396 25.67 -3.02 -19.96
C ALA A 396 24.61 -1.94 -20.21
N LEU A 397 23.85 -1.61 -19.16
CA LEU A 397 22.86 -0.54 -19.14
C LEU A 397 22.99 0.22 -17.82
N PHE A 398 22.78 1.53 -17.86
CA PHE A 398 22.62 2.36 -16.67
C PHE A 398 21.18 2.83 -16.54
N VAL A 399 20.65 2.76 -15.32
CA VAL A 399 19.26 3.03 -15.00
C VAL A 399 19.20 4.21 -14.03
N THR A 400 18.52 5.27 -14.45
CA THR A 400 18.37 6.52 -13.68
C THR A 400 16.91 6.86 -13.45
N THR A 401 16.63 7.58 -12.37
CA THR A 401 15.33 8.25 -12.14
C THR A 401 15.27 9.65 -12.77
N ASN A 402 16.36 10.12 -13.40
CA ASN A 402 16.42 11.41 -14.07
C ASN A 402 16.11 11.24 -15.56
N LYS A 403 14.86 11.48 -15.94
CA LYS A 403 14.41 11.42 -17.33
C LYS A 403 15.21 12.34 -18.25
N THR A 404 15.50 13.57 -17.82
CA THR A 404 16.27 14.54 -18.62
C THR A 404 17.66 13.99 -18.91
N PHE A 405 18.32 13.38 -17.93
CA PHE A 405 19.63 12.75 -18.14
C PHE A 405 19.56 11.62 -19.17
N ALA A 406 18.61 10.69 -19.01
CA ALA A 406 18.42 9.60 -19.97
C ALA A 406 18.14 10.12 -21.39
N LYS A 407 17.28 11.14 -21.53
CA LYS A 407 16.95 11.77 -22.80
C LYS A 407 18.16 12.47 -23.42
N THR A 408 18.87 13.30 -22.66
CA THR A 408 20.05 14.03 -23.14
C THR A 408 21.13 13.09 -23.65
N VAL A 409 21.41 12.00 -22.92
CA VAL A 409 22.36 10.96 -23.37
C VAL A 409 21.84 10.28 -24.64
N ARG A 410 20.56 9.92 -24.68
CA ARG A 410 19.94 9.32 -25.88
C ARG A 410 20.08 10.23 -27.11
N ASP A 411 19.80 11.52 -26.97
CA ASP A 411 19.84 12.49 -28.07
C ASP A 411 21.28 12.74 -28.53
N PHE A 412 22.23 12.81 -27.60
CA PHE A 412 23.66 12.84 -27.91
C PHE A 412 24.08 11.61 -28.74
N MET A 413 23.63 10.41 -28.35
CA MET A 413 23.91 9.17 -29.10
C MET A 413 23.16 9.09 -30.44
N LYS A 414 21.93 9.61 -30.54
CA LYS A 414 21.16 9.66 -31.80
C LYS A 414 21.78 10.61 -32.83
N SER A 415 22.41 11.69 -32.36
CA SER A 415 23.11 12.65 -33.23
C SER A 415 24.30 12.01 -33.95
N THR A 416 24.81 10.90 -33.42
CA THR A 416 25.94 10.16 -33.98
C THR A 416 25.50 8.90 -34.74
N GLU A 417 24.46 8.16 -34.33
CA GLU A 417 24.02 6.91 -34.98
C GLU A 417 22.51 6.55 -34.81
N VAL A 418 21.98 5.64 -35.66
CA VAL A 418 20.53 5.33 -35.76
C VAL A 418 20.13 3.98 -35.11
N ASN A 419 19.03 4.00 -34.34
CA ASN A 419 18.12 2.90 -33.94
C ASN A 419 18.55 1.85 -32.88
N TYR A 420 19.62 2.02 -32.11
CA TYR A 420 19.99 1.03 -31.07
C TYR A 420 19.51 1.38 -29.66
N ILE A 421 19.45 0.38 -28.76
CA ILE A 421 19.13 0.58 -27.34
C ILE A 421 20.18 1.53 -26.71
N PRO A 422 19.77 2.67 -26.12
CA PRO A 422 20.70 3.64 -25.55
C PRO A 422 21.44 3.05 -24.32
N PRO A 423 22.61 3.61 -23.95
CA PRO A 423 23.35 3.16 -22.78
C PRO A 423 22.67 3.50 -21.45
N VAL A 424 21.88 4.59 -21.43
CA VAL A 424 21.16 5.06 -20.26
C VAL A 424 19.66 4.94 -20.50
N LEU A 425 18.95 4.38 -19.53
CA LEU A 425 17.50 4.21 -19.54
C LEU A 425 16.89 4.87 -18.31
N TYR A 426 15.72 5.45 -18.50
CA TYR A 426 14.86 5.84 -17.39
C TYR A 426 14.30 4.57 -16.72
N ASP A 427 14.27 4.54 -15.39
CA ASP A 427 13.84 3.37 -14.61
C ASP A 427 12.43 2.91 -14.94
N SER A 428 11.48 3.84 -15.07
CA SER A 428 10.10 3.51 -15.43
C SER A 428 10.00 2.89 -16.83
N MET A 429 10.85 3.33 -17.77
CA MET A 429 10.95 2.75 -19.11
C MET A 429 11.37 1.29 -19.00
N LEU A 430 12.49 1.00 -18.34
CA LEU A 430 12.98 -0.36 -18.16
C LEU A 430 11.95 -1.25 -17.42
N THR A 431 11.30 -0.70 -16.39
CA THR A 431 10.27 -1.42 -15.62
C THR A 431 9.12 -1.86 -16.51
N ASN A 432 8.63 -0.98 -17.36
CA ASN A 432 7.58 -1.31 -18.32
C ASN A 432 8.06 -2.34 -19.34
N LEU A 433 9.29 -2.22 -19.85
CA LEU A 433 9.88 -3.20 -20.79
C LEU A 433 9.90 -4.61 -20.20
N VAL A 434 10.42 -4.73 -18.98
CA VAL A 434 10.57 -6.03 -18.31
C VAL A 434 9.20 -6.59 -17.95
N TRP A 435 8.25 -5.75 -17.53
CA TRP A 435 6.88 -6.18 -17.24
C TRP A 435 6.13 -6.64 -18.50
N LEU A 436 6.23 -5.88 -19.60
CA LEU A 436 5.55 -6.21 -20.86
C LEU A 436 6.03 -7.51 -21.47
N LYS A 437 7.23 -7.97 -21.08
CA LYS A 437 7.82 -9.22 -21.51
C LYS A 437 7.26 -10.44 -20.77
N ASP A 438 7.06 -10.31 -19.46
CA ASP A 438 6.40 -11.33 -18.66
C ASP A 438 5.51 -10.68 -17.58
N PRO A 439 4.26 -10.31 -17.96
CA PRO A 439 3.31 -9.70 -17.03
C PRO A 439 3.00 -10.60 -15.82
N GLY A 440 3.26 -11.91 -15.93
CA GLY A 440 3.07 -12.89 -14.87
C GLY A 440 4.08 -12.76 -13.72
N LEU A 441 5.24 -12.13 -13.94
CA LEU A 441 6.26 -11.94 -12.87
C LEU A 441 5.83 -10.91 -11.82
N ALA A 442 4.97 -9.96 -12.21
CA ALA A 442 4.44 -8.92 -11.36
C ALA A 442 2.99 -8.56 -11.77
N PRO A 443 2.00 -9.41 -11.46
CA PRO A 443 0.60 -9.20 -11.88
C PRO A 443 -0.04 -7.95 -11.26
N ASP A 444 0.47 -7.51 -10.10
CA ASP A 444 0.00 -6.33 -9.38
C ASP A 444 0.70 -5.03 -9.82
N PHE A 445 1.72 -5.10 -10.68
CA PHE A 445 2.49 -3.92 -11.10
C PHE A 445 1.62 -2.80 -11.69
N PRO A 446 0.66 -3.07 -12.61
CA PRO A 446 -0.23 -2.03 -13.12
C PRO A 446 -1.06 -1.35 -12.03
N GLN A 447 -1.49 -2.10 -11.01
CA GLN A 447 -2.22 -1.53 -9.87
C GLN A 447 -1.32 -0.61 -9.04
N LYS A 448 -0.09 -1.04 -8.77
CA LYS A 448 0.86 -0.27 -7.96
C LYS A 448 1.34 0.98 -8.70
N ARG A 449 1.57 0.89 -10.01
CA ARG A 449 1.83 2.05 -10.87
C ARG A 449 0.67 3.04 -10.86
N LEU A 450 -0.57 2.57 -10.98
CA LEU A 450 -1.74 3.44 -10.86
C LEU A 450 -1.77 4.17 -9.51
N ILE A 451 -1.47 3.47 -8.41
CA ILE A 451 -1.41 4.06 -7.07
C ILE A 451 -0.29 5.10 -6.98
N ALA A 452 0.90 4.80 -7.49
CA ALA A 452 2.03 5.72 -7.49
C ALA A 452 1.71 7.00 -8.30
N ASN A 453 1.05 6.87 -9.44
CA ASN A 453 0.61 8.01 -10.26
C ASN A 453 -0.46 8.84 -9.53
N CYS A 454 -1.41 8.17 -8.86
CA CYS A 454 -2.38 8.86 -8.02
C CYS A 454 -1.70 9.63 -6.89
N TYR A 455 -0.69 9.02 -6.25
CA TYR A 455 0.10 9.68 -5.21
C TYR A 455 0.82 10.91 -5.75
N ALA A 456 1.53 10.79 -6.87
CA ALA A 456 2.22 11.92 -7.50
C ALA A 456 1.27 13.07 -7.87
N ALA A 457 0.04 12.77 -8.30
CA ALA A 457 -0.96 13.78 -8.65
C ALA A 457 -1.60 14.48 -7.44
N ILE A 458 -1.61 13.85 -6.26
CA ILE A 458 -2.14 14.47 -5.02
C ILE A 458 -1.05 15.09 -4.14
N THR A 459 0.22 14.88 -4.49
CA THR A 459 1.39 15.50 -3.84
C THR A 459 1.78 16.78 -4.57
N PRO A 460 2.25 17.83 -3.86
CA PRO A 460 2.72 19.05 -4.47
C PRO A 460 3.86 18.83 -5.48
N THR A 461 3.82 19.57 -6.58
CA THR A 461 5.00 19.71 -7.44
C THR A 461 6.08 20.55 -6.75
N GLU A 462 7.34 20.43 -7.17
CA GLU A 462 8.44 21.22 -6.62
C GLU A 462 8.15 22.75 -6.71
N ARG A 463 7.60 23.20 -7.84
CA ARG A 463 7.21 24.61 -8.03
C ARG A 463 6.13 25.03 -7.04
N PHE A 464 5.10 24.20 -6.85
CA PHE A 464 4.02 24.45 -5.90
C PHE A 464 4.59 24.54 -4.47
N TRP A 465 5.37 23.53 -4.08
CA TRP A 465 5.92 23.44 -2.73
C TRP A 465 6.88 24.60 -2.44
N LYS A 466 7.72 24.97 -3.40
CA LYS A 466 8.59 26.15 -3.28
C LYS A 466 7.79 27.41 -2.99
N LYS A 467 6.71 27.67 -3.74
CA LYS A 467 5.87 28.85 -3.50
C LYS A 467 5.23 28.80 -2.10
N TYR A 468 4.69 27.64 -1.70
CA TYR A 468 4.12 27.43 -0.37
C TYR A 468 5.13 27.69 0.75
N LEU A 469 6.35 27.18 0.62
CA LEU A 469 7.43 27.40 1.58
C LEU A 469 7.89 28.86 1.60
N ASP A 470 7.98 29.52 0.45
CA ASP A 470 8.35 30.92 0.35
C ASP A 470 7.28 31.82 1.01
N GLU A 471 5.97 31.52 0.86
CA GLU A 471 4.90 32.23 1.59
C GLU A 471 4.94 31.92 3.10
N SER A 472 5.17 30.67 3.50
CA SER A 472 5.34 30.29 4.92
C SER A 472 6.51 31.04 5.57
N GLU A 473 7.61 31.22 4.84
CA GLU A 473 8.77 31.99 5.30
C GLU A 473 8.46 33.49 5.40
N LYS A 474 7.58 34.05 4.57
CA LYS A 474 7.12 35.44 4.72
C LYS A 474 6.31 35.63 6.01
N LEU A 475 5.38 34.72 6.30
CA LEU A 475 4.60 34.72 7.55
C LEU A 475 5.51 34.70 8.79
N PHE A 476 6.58 33.91 8.76
CA PHE A 476 7.54 33.83 9.86
C PHE A 476 8.46 35.06 9.95
N ASN A 477 9.15 35.41 8.86
CA ASN A 477 10.22 36.41 8.89
C ASN A 477 9.74 37.85 8.76
N LYS A 478 8.75 38.11 7.89
CA LYS A 478 8.30 39.47 7.59
C LYS A 478 7.15 39.89 8.49
N GLU A 479 6.17 39.01 8.65
CA GLU A 479 4.91 39.35 9.32
C GLU A 479 4.91 38.92 10.79
N LYS A 480 5.80 38.00 11.18
CA LYS A 480 5.92 37.43 12.55
C LYS A 480 4.59 36.92 13.11
N ILE A 481 3.73 36.42 12.23
CA ILE A 481 2.40 35.89 12.57
C ILE A 481 2.54 34.49 13.17
N ILE A 482 3.49 33.70 12.65
CA ILE A 482 3.67 32.30 13.02
C ILE A 482 4.97 32.09 13.82
N THR A 483 5.01 31.07 14.67
CA THR A 483 6.19 30.70 15.45
C THR A 483 7.17 29.83 14.65
N LYS A 484 8.35 29.57 15.22
CA LYS A 484 9.32 28.63 14.63
C LYS A 484 8.78 27.20 14.60
N GLU A 485 7.98 26.81 15.58
CA GLU A 485 7.35 25.49 15.66
C GLU A 485 6.30 25.33 14.56
N ASP A 486 5.49 26.36 14.34
CA ASP A 486 4.50 26.39 13.25
C ASP A 486 5.18 26.28 11.87
N LEU A 487 6.30 26.98 11.67
CA LEU A 487 7.07 26.89 10.43
C LEU A 487 7.60 25.46 10.19
N ILE A 488 8.02 24.74 11.24
CA ILE A 488 8.46 23.34 11.12
C ILE A 488 7.26 22.44 10.76
N ILE A 489 6.10 22.67 11.38
CA ILE A 489 4.87 21.94 11.05
C ILE A 489 4.49 22.15 9.59
N LEU A 490 4.47 23.39 9.10
CA LEU A 490 4.15 23.67 7.70
C LEU A 490 5.14 23.05 6.72
N ARG A 491 6.43 23.02 7.08
CA ARG A 491 7.48 22.48 6.21
C ARG A 491 7.44 20.96 6.05
N TYR A 492 7.06 20.23 7.09
CA TYR A 492 7.32 18.79 7.14
C TYR A 492 6.11 17.94 7.49
N ALA A 493 5.07 18.50 8.13
CA ALA A 493 3.92 17.69 8.51
C ALA A 493 3.16 17.23 7.26
N SER A 494 3.07 15.91 7.08
CA SER A 494 2.26 15.29 6.02
C SER A 494 0.80 15.76 6.00
N LEU A 495 0.26 16.17 7.16
CA LEU A 495 -1.09 16.75 7.24
C LEU A 495 -1.19 18.14 6.59
N ALA A 496 -0.14 18.98 6.70
CA ALA A 496 -0.12 20.31 6.10
C ALA A 496 -0.17 20.23 4.58
N GLU A 497 0.66 19.33 4.01
CA GLU A 497 0.66 19.02 2.59
C GLU A 497 -0.71 18.58 2.08
N LYS A 498 -1.35 17.66 2.80
CA LYS A 498 -2.68 17.17 2.42
C LYS A 498 -3.71 18.29 2.41
N ILE A 499 -3.73 19.15 3.44
CA ILE A 499 -4.69 20.24 3.54
C ILE A 499 -4.50 21.26 2.41
N ILE A 500 -3.26 21.68 2.13
CA ILE A 500 -3.01 22.68 1.08
C ILE A 500 -3.35 22.12 -0.31
N MET A 501 -3.06 20.84 -0.57
CA MET A 501 -3.45 20.18 -1.82
C MET A 501 -4.97 20.02 -1.93
N ASP A 502 -5.65 19.68 -0.84
CA ASP A 502 -7.11 19.61 -0.82
C ASP A 502 -7.77 20.98 -1.04
N GLU A 503 -7.18 22.08 -0.56
CA GLU A 503 -7.74 23.42 -0.78
C GLU A 503 -7.50 23.95 -2.20
N THR A 504 -6.29 23.76 -2.72
CA THR A 504 -5.85 24.36 -3.98
C THR A 504 -6.04 23.43 -5.19
N LYS A 505 -6.25 22.14 -4.95
CA LYS A 505 -6.25 21.08 -5.97
C LYS A 505 -4.97 21.08 -6.82
N GLY A 506 -3.85 21.47 -6.23
CA GLY A 506 -2.55 21.56 -6.89
C GLY A 506 -2.30 22.85 -7.68
N ASP A 507 -3.22 23.83 -7.68
CA ASP A 507 -2.98 25.12 -8.33
C ASP A 507 -2.10 26.03 -7.47
N ALA A 508 -0.83 26.17 -7.88
CA ALA A 508 0.13 27.01 -7.18
C ALA A 508 -0.26 28.49 -7.16
N GLU A 509 -1.09 28.98 -8.08
CA GLU A 509 -1.47 30.40 -8.09
C GLU A 509 -2.40 30.78 -6.92
N LEU A 510 -3.13 29.80 -6.38
CA LEU A 510 -4.00 29.99 -5.22
C LEU A 510 -3.22 30.08 -3.89
N ILE A 511 -1.90 29.87 -3.90
CA ILE A 511 -1.08 29.98 -2.71
C ILE A 511 -0.78 31.45 -2.43
N ASP A 512 -1.27 31.92 -1.28
CA ASP A 512 -0.96 33.20 -0.66
C ASP A 512 -0.86 33.06 0.88
N SER A 513 -0.54 34.16 1.57
CA SER A 513 -0.41 34.19 3.04
C SER A 513 -1.68 33.71 3.76
N GLU A 514 -2.87 34.08 3.26
CA GLU A 514 -4.16 33.73 3.87
C GLU A 514 -4.41 32.22 3.77
N THR A 515 -4.09 31.62 2.63
CA THR A 515 -4.22 30.17 2.41
C THR A 515 -3.27 29.39 3.34
N VAL A 516 -2.02 29.85 3.50
CA VAL A 516 -1.05 29.19 4.40
C VAL A 516 -1.47 29.30 5.87
N GLU A 517 -2.01 30.46 6.28
CA GLU A 517 -2.58 30.63 7.62
C GLU A 517 -3.81 29.73 7.84
N GLY A 518 -4.68 29.62 6.84
CA GLY A 518 -5.83 28.71 6.84
C GLY A 518 -5.44 27.24 7.06
N VAL A 519 -4.31 26.81 6.48
CA VAL A 519 -3.75 25.47 6.68
C VAL A 519 -3.36 25.25 8.14
N LEU A 520 -2.67 26.20 8.78
CA LEU A 520 -2.33 26.11 10.21
C LEU A 520 -3.59 25.98 11.08
N LEU A 521 -4.59 26.84 10.86
CA LEU A 521 -5.83 26.83 11.62
C LEU A 521 -6.55 25.48 11.49
N LYS A 522 -6.58 24.89 10.30
CA LYS A 522 -7.16 23.55 10.09
C LYS A 522 -6.35 22.45 10.79
N ILE A 523 -5.02 22.52 10.80
CA ILE A 523 -4.18 21.58 11.54
C ILE A 523 -4.52 21.65 13.03
N GLU A 524 -4.63 22.85 13.60
CA GLU A 524 -5.00 23.04 14.99
C GLU A 524 -6.41 22.52 15.31
N GLU A 525 -7.38 22.78 14.43
CA GLU A 525 -8.74 22.30 14.59
C GLU A 525 -8.81 20.76 14.55
N LEU A 526 -8.09 20.13 13.63
CA LEU A 526 -8.02 18.67 13.52
C LEU A 526 -7.33 18.05 14.73
N LYS A 527 -6.19 18.61 15.18
CA LYS A 527 -5.52 18.16 16.42
C LYS A 527 -6.45 18.26 17.62
N LYS A 528 -7.21 19.35 17.74
CA LYS A 528 -8.18 19.54 18.81
C LYS A 528 -9.31 18.50 18.76
N LYS A 529 -9.87 18.25 17.57
CA LYS A 529 -10.88 17.20 17.36
C LYS A 529 -10.36 15.82 17.75
N GLU A 530 -9.13 15.49 17.38
CA GLU A 530 -8.52 14.20 17.72
C GLU A 530 -8.33 14.05 19.24
N LEU A 531 -7.85 15.10 19.91
CA LEU A 531 -7.74 15.13 21.38
C LEU A 531 -9.12 14.97 22.05
N ASP A 532 -10.15 15.62 21.55
CA ASP A 532 -11.51 15.50 22.07
C ASP A 532 -12.08 14.09 21.87
N GLU A 533 -11.80 13.44 20.74
CA GLU A 533 -12.18 12.05 20.49
C GLU A 533 -11.43 11.05 21.38
N GLN A 534 -10.12 11.23 21.56
CA GLN A 534 -9.33 10.43 22.49
C GLN A 534 -9.83 10.60 23.93
N ALA A 535 -10.15 11.83 24.34
CA ALA A 535 -10.72 12.12 25.66
C ALA A 535 -12.09 11.45 25.84
N LYS A 536 -12.93 11.41 24.80
CA LYS A 536 -14.20 10.65 24.83
C LYS A 536 -13.96 9.15 24.97
N LYS A 537 -13.07 8.56 24.17
CA LYS A 537 -12.71 7.13 24.29
C LYS A 537 -12.20 6.77 25.67
N HIS A 538 -11.28 7.56 26.23
CA HIS A 538 -10.77 7.35 27.59
C HIS A 538 -11.89 7.48 28.64
N LYS A 539 -12.82 8.42 28.45
CA LYS A 539 -13.97 8.58 29.36
C LYS A 539 -14.91 7.37 29.30
N ASP A 540 -15.16 6.82 28.12
CA ASP A 540 -15.97 5.62 27.93
C ASP A 540 -15.28 4.38 28.52
N GLU A 541 -13.96 4.25 28.37
CA GLU A 541 -13.17 3.20 29.04
C GLU A 541 -13.24 3.31 30.56
N ILE A 542 -13.08 4.51 31.12
CA ILE A 542 -13.21 4.75 32.57
C ILE A 542 -14.64 4.41 33.04
N LEU A 543 -15.67 4.73 32.27
CA LEU A 543 -17.05 4.39 32.60
C LEU A 543 -17.26 2.86 32.61
N ASN A 544 -16.73 2.15 31.61
CA ASN A 544 -16.78 0.69 31.54
C ASN A 544 -16.07 0.03 32.73
N LEU A 545 -14.87 0.51 33.07
CA LEU A 545 -14.11 0.03 34.24
C LEU A 545 -14.86 0.29 35.56
N LYS A 546 -15.52 1.45 35.70
CA LYS A 546 -16.36 1.74 36.87
C LYS A 546 -17.55 0.79 36.97
N MET A 547 -18.25 0.55 35.87
CA MET A 547 -19.38 -0.40 35.83
C MET A 547 -18.92 -1.83 36.15
N GLU A 548 -17.73 -2.24 35.70
CA GLU A 548 -17.16 -3.54 36.04
C GLU A 548 -16.81 -3.64 37.53
N ASN A 549 -16.21 -2.60 38.11
CA ASN A 549 -15.91 -2.54 39.54
C ASN A 549 -17.18 -2.56 40.39
N GLU A 550 -18.22 -1.82 40.03
CA GLU A 550 -19.52 -1.87 40.72
C GLU A 550 -20.15 -3.27 40.68
N ARG A 551 -20.00 -4.01 39.57
CA ARG A 551 -20.45 -5.41 39.46
C ARG A 551 -19.63 -6.32 40.38
N LYS A 552 -18.30 -6.14 40.43
CA LYS A 552 -17.42 -6.90 41.34
C LYS A 552 -17.75 -6.61 42.80
N ASP A 553 -17.99 -5.36 43.17
CA ASP A 553 -18.36 -4.97 44.54
C ASP A 553 -19.70 -5.56 44.96
N LYS A 554 -20.71 -5.56 44.06
CA LYS A 554 -21.98 -6.25 44.30
C LYS A 554 -21.78 -7.75 44.51
N LEU A 555 -20.93 -8.40 43.71
CA LEU A 555 -20.62 -9.82 43.85
C LEU A 555 -19.91 -10.11 45.19
N ILE A 556 -18.92 -9.31 45.55
CA ILE A 556 -18.19 -9.43 46.84
C ILE A 556 -19.16 -9.28 48.01
N ASN A 557 -20.07 -8.31 47.95
CA ASN A 557 -21.06 -8.10 49.01
C ASN A 557 -22.04 -9.29 49.11
N ASN A 558 -22.46 -9.87 47.99
CA ASN A 558 -23.30 -11.07 47.99
C ASN A 558 -22.55 -12.27 48.61
N ILE A 559 -21.29 -12.50 48.24
CA ILE A 559 -20.46 -13.57 48.82
C ILE A 559 -20.29 -13.37 50.34
N LYS A 560 -19.98 -12.15 50.79
CA LYS A 560 -19.87 -11.83 52.22
C LYS A 560 -21.18 -12.10 52.97
N LYS A 561 -22.32 -11.78 52.36
CA LYS A 561 -23.64 -12.04 52.94
C LYS A 561 -23.90 -13.54 53.06
N GLU A 562 -23.65 -14.32 52.00
CA GLU A 562 -23.78 -15.78 52.03
C GLU A 562 -22.84 -16.44 53.06
N GLU A 563 -21.60 -15.95 53.20
CA GLU A 563 -20.68 -16.43 54.23
C GLU A 563 -21.18 -16.13 55.63
N SER A 564 -21.73 -14.93 55.85
CA SER A 564 -22.30 -14.56 57.15
C SER A 564 -23.49 -15.45 57.53
N GLU A 565 -24.42 -15.69 56.59
CA GLU A 565 -25.56 -16.58 56.80
C GLU A 565 -25.12 -18.03 57.06
N ARG A 566 -24.08 -18.52 56.35
CA ARG A 566 -23.49 -19.85 56.62
C ARG A 566 -22.87 -19.94 58.01
N LYS A 567 -22.16 -18.90 58.46
CA LYS A 567 -21.59 -18.84 59.82
C LYS A 567 -22.68 -18.80 60.89
N GLU A 568 -23.77 -18.06 60.66
CA GLU A 568 -24.91 -18.01 61.58
C GLU A 568 -25.61 -19.37 61.71
N ASN A 569 -25.90 -20.02 60.58
CA ASN A 569 -26.52 -21.35 60.56
C ASN A 569 -25.65 -22.41 61.25
N LYS A 570 -24.32 -22.34 61.09
CA LYS A 570 -23.38 -23.22 61.81
C LYS A 570 -23.37 -22.95 63.31
N ALA A 571 -23.35 -21.68 63.72
CA ALA A 571 -23.36 -21.30 65.13
C ALA A 571 -24.62 -21.80 65.83
N GLU A 572 -25.79 -21.70 65.18
CA GLU A 572 -27.06 -22.19 65.71
C GLU A 572 -27.07 -23.72 65.91
N LYS A 573 -26.59 -24.48 64.93
CA LYS A 573 -26.49 -25.95 65.04
C LYS A 573 -25.58 -26.38 66.19
N ILE A 574 -24.43 -25.72 66.36
CA ILE A 574 -23.49 -26.03 67.44
C ILE A 574 -24.08 -25.64 68.81
N ALA A 575 -24.73 -24.49 68.92
CA ALA A 575 -25.36 -24.04 70.17
C ALA A 575 -26.44 -25.04 70.64
N ASN A 576 -27.30 -25.49 69.72
CA ASN A 576 -28.34 -26.48 70.01
C ASN A 576 -27.75 -27.81 70.48
N LEU A 577 -26.63 -28.25 69.87
CA LEU A 577 -25.94 -29.48 70.29
C LEU A 577 -25.39 -29.37 71.71
N ILE A 578 -24.72 -28.26 72.05
CA ILE A 578 -24.15 -28.02 73.39
C ILE A 578 -25.26 -28.04 74.45
N ILE A 579 -26.35 -27.33 74.20
CA ILE A 579 -27.48 -27.27 75.15
C ILE A 579 -28.10 -28.66 75.35
N THR A 580 -28.22 -29.45 74.28
CA THR A 580 -28.72 -30.82 74.38
C THR A 580 -27.81 -31.68 75.26
N ILE A 581 -26.49 -31.56 75.10
CA ILE A 581 -25.51 -32.28 75.93
C ILE A 581 -25.60 -31.83 77.38
N GLU A 582 -25.67 -30.53 77.66
CA GLU A 582 -25.77 -29.99 79.02
C GLU A 582 -27.04 -30.46 79.73
N ILE A 583 -28.18 -30.48 79.04
CA ILE A 583 -29.44 -31.03 79.57
C ILE A 583 -29.29 -32.52 79.93
N LEU A 584 -28.60 -33.29 79.08
CA LEU A 584 -28.40 -34.73 79.27
C LEU A 584 -27.45 -35.02 80.45
N VAL A 585 -26.43 -34.19 80.64
CA VAL A 585 -25.54 -34.22 81.82
C VAL A 585 -26.32 -33.86 83.09
N LEU A 586 -27.16 -32.83 83.04
CA LEU A 586 -27.95 -32.44 84.21
C LEU A 586 -28.95 -33.54 84.61
N ALA A 587 -29.63 -34.14 83.62
CA ALA A 587 -30.56 -35.23 83.84
C ALA A 587 -29.88 -36.48 84.44
N THR A 588 -28.67 -36.80 84.00
CA THR A 588 -27.89 -37.90 84.58
C THR A 588 -27.46 -37.60 86.02
N ILE A 589 -27.00 -36.38 86.32
CA ILE A 589 -26.67 -35.97 87.70
C ILE A 589 -27.89 -36.07 88.61
N ILE A 590 -29.05 -35.55 88.17
CA ILE A 590 -30.30 -35.63 88.95
C ILE A 590 -30.71 -37.09 89.15
N GLY A 591 -30.57 -37.94 88.12
CA GLY A 591 -30.85 -39.37 88.22
C GLY A 591 -29.97 -40.07 89.27
N VAL A 592 -28.67 -39.75 89.29
CA VAL A 592 -27.72 -40.29 90.28
C VAL A 592 -28.05 -39.80 91.69
N ILE A 593 -28.29 -38.49 91.87
CA ILE A 593 -28.68 -37.93 93.18
C ILE A 593 -29.98 -38.58 93.67
N SER A 594 -30.96 -38.73 92.79
CA SER A 594 -32.25 -39.36 93.13
C SER A 594 -32.07 -40.82 93.55
N PHE A 595 -31.17 -41.55 92.87
CA PHE A 595 -30.82 -42.92 93.23
C PHE A 595 -30.22 -43.01 94.64
N TYR A 596 -29.23 -42.17 94.96
CA TYR A 596 -28.61 -42.14 96.30
C TYR A 596 -29.56 -41.64 97.40
N ALA A 597 -30.43 -40.67 97.11
CA ALA A 597 -31.40 -40.17 98.06
C ALA A 597 -32.44 -41.24 98.42
N LEU A 598 -32.86 -42.04 97.43
CA LEU A 598 -33.76 -43.15 97.65
C LEU A 598 -33.10 -44.26 98.48
N ASP A 599 -31.83 -44.60 98.25
CA ASP A 599 -31.09 -45.62 99.02
C ASP A 599 -31.08 -45.36 100.54
N LYS A 600 -31.20 -44.09 100.98
CA LYS A 600 -31.31 -43.73 102.40
C LYS A 600 -32.70 -43.96 103.01
N VAL A 601 -33.73 -44.10 102.19
CA VAL A 601 -35.09 -44.42 102.63
C VAL A 601 -35.22 -45.93 102.47
N ASN A 602 -35.41 -46.67 103.55
CA ASN A 602 -35.37 -48.13 103.61
C ASN A 602 -36.56 -48.80 102.86
N VAL A 603 -36.66 -48.57 101.55
CA VAL A 603 -37.68 -49.08 100.63
C VAL A 603 -37.13 -50.30 99.91
N SER A 604 -37.97 -51.26 99.53
CA SER A 604 -37.50 -52.48 98.87
C SER A 604 -36.76 -52.19 97.55
N ASN A 605 -35.66 -52.89 97.28
CA ASN A 605 -34.80 -52.74 96.08
C ASN A 605 -35.56 -52.70 94.74
N ASN A 606 -36.67 -53.42 94.60
CA ASN A 606 -37.46 -53.41 93.36
C ASN A 606 -38.14 -52.06 93.10
N VAL A 607 -38.50 -51.31 94.14
CA VAL A 607 -39.06 -49.96 94.01
C VAL A 607 -37.95 -48.96 93.66
N HIS A 608 -36.73 -49.13 94.18
CA HIS A 608 -35.58 -48.30 93.79
C HIS A 608 -35.29 -48.39 92.30
N TRP A 609 -35.24 -49.60 91.74
CA TRP A 609 -35.00 -49.81 90.31
C TRP A 609 -36.11 -49.23 89.45
N ILE A 610 -37.38 -49.42 89.80
CA ILE A 610 -38.51 -48.89 89.04
C ILE A 610 -38.51 -47.36 89.07
N PHE A 611 -38.26 -46.73 90.23
CA PHE A 611 -38.25 -45.28 90.35
C PHE A 611 -37.03 -44.64 89.66
N SER A 612 -35.86 -45.28 89.68
CA SER A 612 -34.69 -44.80 88.94
C SER A 612 -34.83 -44.98 87.42
N LEU A 613 -35.45 -46.08 86.97
CA LEU A 613 -35.72 -46.31 85.54
C LEU A 613 -36.80 -45.38 84.99
N ILE A 614 -37.74 -44.92 85.82
CA ILE A 614 -38.84 -44.05 85.37
C ILE A 614 -38.47 -42.58 85.54
N SER A 615 -37.78 -42.18 86.62
CA SER A 615 -37.49 -40.76 86.88
C SER A 615 -36.52 -40.14 85.87
N GLY A 616 -35.50 -40.88 85.42
CA GLY A 616 -34.55 -40.40 84.40
C GLY A 616 -35.22 -40.09 83.05
N PRO A 617 -35.91 -41.06 82.43
CA PRO A 617 -36.63 -40.85 81.18
C PRO A 617 -37.80 -39.86 81.32
N PHE A 618 -38.52 -39.87 82.45
CA PHE A 618 -39.62 -38.92 82.68
C PHE A 618 -39.13 -37.48 82.79
N LEU A 619 -37.98 -37.24 83.43
CA LEU A 619 -37.34 -35.91 83.47
C LEU A 619 -36.76 -35.50 82.11
N ALA A 620 -36.21 -36.44 81.34
CA ALA A 620 -35.75 -36.18 79.97
C ALA A 620 -36.94 -35.82 79.04
N VAL A 621 -38.07 -36.52 79.18
CA VAL A 621 -39.31 -36.23 78.45
C VAL A 621 -39.92 -34.90 78.91
N LEU A 622 -39.88 -34.57 80.20
CA LEU A 622 -40.31 -33.24 80.70
C LEU A 622 -39.37 -32.11 80.25
N GLY A 623 -38.07 -32.35 80.13
CA GLY A 623 -37.12 -31.39 79.56
C GLY A 623 -37.37 -31.16 78.07
N PHE A 624 -37.63 -32.23 77.32
CA PHE A 624 -37.98 -32.17 75.90
C PHE A 624 -39.34 -31.47 75.68
N LEU A 625 -40.37 -31.84 76.45
CA LEU A 625 -41.70 -31.22 76.41
C LEU A 625 -41.68 -29.79 76.93
N GLY A 626 -40.91 -29.47 77.97
CA GLY A 626 -40.78 -28.12 78.51
C GLY A 626 -40.15 -27.14 77.51
N ASN A 627 -39.21 -27.62 76.68
CA ASN A 627 -38.63 -26.86 75.59
C ASN A 627 -39.61 -26.72 74.40
N HIS A 628 -40.40 -27.76 74.11
CA HIS A 628 -41.38 -27.76 73.02
C HIS A 628 -42.66 -26.95 73.33
N PHE A 629 -43.07 -26.88 74.61
CA PHE A 629 -44.23 -26.14 75.11
C PHE A 629 -43.88 -24.79 75.75
N LYS A 630 -42.62 -24.33 75.68
CA LYS A 630 -42.12 -23.04 76.19
C LYS A 630 -42.38 -22.79 77.69
N ILE A 631 -42.28 -23.82 78.53
CA ILE A 631 -42.49 -23.68 79.98
C ILE A 631 -41.25 -23.08 80.66
N PHE A 632 -40.05 -23.31 80.11
CA PHE A 632 -38.81 -22.64 80.50
C PHE A 632 -38.27 -21.85 79.30
N ASP A 633 -38.10 -20.54 79.45
CA ASP A 633 -37.50 -19.72 78.39
C ASP A 633 -35.97 -19.87 78.39
N LEU A 634 -35.48 -20.86 77.65
CA LEU A 634 -34.05 -21.08 77.42
C LEU A 634 -33.47 -20.14 76.35
N ASN A 635 -34.28 -19.27 75.72
CA ASN A 635 -33.80 -18.37 74.68
C ASN A 635 -32.66 -17.44 75.13
N PRO A 636 -32.65 -16.86 76.35
CA PRO A 636 -31.54 -16.02 76.80
C PRO A 636 -30.21 -16.79 76.88
N TYR A 637 -30.27 -18.07 77.27
CA TYR A 637 -29.10 -18.94 77.36
C TYR A 637 -28.63 -19.42 75.98
N LEU A 638 -29.57 -19.76 75.10
CA LEU A 638 -29.34 -20.08 73.70
C LEU A 638 -28.65 -18.92 72.98
N GLU A 639 -29.14 -17.70 73.16
CA GLU A 639 -28.55 -16.49 72.60
C GLU A 639 -27.13 -16.23 73.15
N LEU A 640 -26.89 -16.51 74.43
CA LEU A 640 -25.55 -16.37 75.02
C LEU A 640 -24.55 -17.38 74.45
N GLN A 641 -24.96 -18.65 74.26
CA GLN A 641 -24.14 -19.69 73.63
C GLN A 641 -23.92 -19.40 72.14
N LYS A 642 -24.97 -19.00 71.41
CA LYS A 642 -24.87 -18.51 70.03
C LYS A 642 -23.86 -17.37 69.92
N LYS A 643 -23.89 -16.39 70.83
CA LYS A 643 -22.93 -15.27 70.85
C LYS A 643 -21.49 -15.72 71.06
N LYS A 644 -21.23 -16.66 71.99
CA LYS A 644 -19.88 -17.22 72.23
C LYS A 644 -19.34 -17.96 71.00
N ILE A 645 -20.18 -18.80 70.36
CA ILE A 645 -19.79 -19.57 69.17
C ILE A 645 -19.59 -18.64 67.96
N LYS A 646 -20.42 -17.61 67.81
CA LYS A 646 -20.21 -16.56 66.79
C LYS A 646 -18.83 -15.94 66.98
N VAL A 647 -18.48 -15.48 68.18
CA VAL A 647 -17.14 -14.90 68.44
C VAL A 647 -16.00 -15.85 68.07
N PHE A 648 -16.17 -17.15 68.26
CA PHE A 648 -15.18 -18.16 67.84
C PHE A 648 -15.10 -18.31 66.31
N LEU A 649 -16.23 -18.48 65.63
CA LEU A 649 -16.31 -18.66 64.16
C LEU A 649 -15.94 -17.41 63.35
N TYR A 650 -15.99 -16.23 63.97
CA TYR A 650 -15.51 -14.98 63.37
C TYR A 650 -14.02 -14.72 63.63
N LYS A 651 -13.38 -15.44 64.57
CA LYS A 651 -11.93 -15.36 64.84
C LYS A 651 -11.11 -16.44 64.11
N SER A 652 -11.73 -17.57 63.77
CA SER A 652 -11.18 -18.59 62.85
C SER A 652 -11.44 -18.22 61.40
#